data_AF-A0A5C8TRS8-F1
#
_entry.id   AF-A0A5C8TRS8-F1
#
_cell.length_a   1.000
_cell.length_b   1.000
_cell.length_c   1.000
_cell.angle_alpha   90.00
_cell.angle_beta   90.00
_cell.angle_gamma   90.00
#
_symmetry.space_group_name_H-M   'P 1'
#
loop_
_entity.id
_entity.type
_entity.pdbx_description
1 polymer ?
#
loop_
_entity_poly.entity_id
_entity_poly.type
_entity_poly.pdbx_seq_one_letter_code
_entity_poly.pdbx_strand_id
1 'polypeptide(L)'
;MGWPRRILLTAGLATVAAGVTISFGRFSYAPMPDRADLLNPDRYPIQTAFDVLGRRVSRAEADRLNGTEAGRKELSASNGAVAIDPAMVERGRQAFYQDTFGNEVFLTDVMGMLDGGLTPTAVALAVAKLRGQGTTNLQVAMARDMRVGDRTYRKGELVPTGLDVPKGGAFIIGIKTFSDQGHLRMGITCALCHAAVDPGTGKVVEGAPNTDLNAGLLMALAKNSSAYFMHASVNQADPPQAGSAGAGPALPDAEAVEAATKVQVASWPPGSFDSSADRVTNPTSIPSSFSAYGEPYSWSGREAVGPFGGLSSLNNNVHAANSDTTQLAAAAPWLFGMDAETYLGIVLRGAATASFRYTAGESRKPSEVLRSVDPTPASPGLNSYAVLPTYPATNYVTDNGLFTSVPGEPVNHANNAMSAFQNLLRPPAAQQDPAAVKAGRAVFDQAGCGACHSGPALTNHRVIPIAEIGTEPTRARAGAKMEARLSPPSLFATDTPFPLPADPVIVPVPLAGEKLAQVQLAWGQGGTEGGYKVPNLVGLAWTAPYLHDSGIAVGPDPATQLGVPGTVYRGIAPDPSNSLRALIDRDLRAQVIAANKSSDTARIARVTGEGHAYWADVGSGVSRQEQDTLIAYLLSIDTLTEPAATP
;
A
#
# COMPACT_ATOMS: atom_id res chain seq x y z
N MET A 1 -45.89 18.77 37.82
CA MET A 1 -46.01 18.06 36.52
C MET A 1 -44.89 17.03 36.45
N GLY A 2 -45.16 15.80 36.86
CA GLY A 2 -44.18 14.71 36.86
C GLY A 2 -44.30 13.92 35.56
N TRP A 3 -43.19 13.76 34.83
CA TRP A 3 -43.13 12.77 33.76
C TRP A 3 -43.51 11.39 34.32
N PRO A 4 -44.36 10.61 33.63
CA PRO A 4 -44.79 9.32 34.15
C PRO A 4 -43.56 8.41 34.21
N ARG A 5 -43.21 7.95 35.42
CA ARG A 5 -42.09 7.04 35.74
C ARG A 5 -41.88 5.90 34.72
N ARG A 6 -42.94 5.48 34.03
CA ARG A 6 -42.91 4.47 32.97
C ARG A 6 -42.06 4.86 31.75
N ILE A 7 -42.04 6.13 31.34
CA ILE A 7 -41.25 6.61 30.18
C ILE A 7 -39.77 6.68 30.52
N LEU A 8 -39.42 7.11 31.75
CA LEU A 8 -38.03 7.10 32.23
C LEU A 8 -37.52 5.66 32.46
N LEU A 9 -38.39 4.74 32.90
CA LEU A 9 -38.07 3.32 33.03
C LEU A 9 -37.90 2.64 31.67
N THR A 10 -38.74 2.92 30.67
CA THR A 10 -38.58 2.35 29.32
C THR A 10 -37.41 2.96 28.58
N ALA A 11 -37.14 4.27 28.72
CA ALA A 11 -35.93 4.89 28.19
C ALA A 11 -34.68 4.34 28.90
N GLY A 12 -34.71 4.18 30.22
CA GLY A 12 -33.63 3.55 30.99
C GLY A 12 -33.39 2.09 30.59
N LEU A 13 -34.45 1.30 30.43
CA LEU A 13 -34.37 -0.09 29.96
C LEU A 13 -33.91 -0.20 28.50
N ALA A 14 -34.31 0.72 27.61
CA ALA A 14 -33.82 0.77 26.24
C ALA A 14 -32.34 1.20 26.16
N THR A 15 -31.91 2.11 27.03
CA THR A 15 -30.49 2.53 27.13
C THR A 15 -29.63 1.45 27.76
N VAL A 16 -30.15 0.74 28.77
CA VAL A 16 -29.49 -0.44 29.37
C VAL A 16 -29.49 -1.60 28.38
N ALA A 17 -30.58 -1.86 27.64
CA ALA A 17 -30.61 -2.89 26.62
C ALA A 17 -29.67 -2.56 25.45
N ALA A 18 -29.63 -1.31 24.97
CA ALA A 18 -28.65 -0.87 23.98
C ALA A 18 -27.21 -0.96 24.52
N GLY A 19 -26.99 -0.57 25.77
CA GLY A 19 -25.69 -0.71 26.46
C GLY A 19 -25.27 -2.16 26.63
N VAL A 20 -26.20 -3.07 26.93
CA VAL A 20 -25.98 -4.53 27.04
C VAL A 20 -25.72 -5.12 25.65
N THR A 21 -26.50 -4.78 24.63
CA THR A 21 -26.28 -5.25 23.25
C THR A 21 -24.95 -4.74 22.69
N ILE A 22 -24.53 -3.50 23.00
CA ILE A 22 -23.20 -2.96 22.66
C ILE A 22 -22.09 -3.65 23.47
N SER A 23 -22.33 -4.01 24.72
CA SER A 23 -21.34 -4.69 25.59
C SER A 23 -21.12 -6.16 25.23
N PHE A 24 -22.08 -6.81 24.56
CA PHE A 24 -22.00 -8.25 24.22
C PHE A 24 -22.03 -8.56 22.72
N GLY A 25 -22.31 -7.57 21.86
CA GLY A 25 -22.32 -7.74 20.40
C GLY A 25 -20.98 -7.38 19.76
N ARG A 26 -20.68 -8.03 18.63
CA ARG A 26 -19.61 -7.62 17.71
C ARG A 26 -20.21 -6.70 16.65
N PHE A 27 -19.72 -5.48 16.56
CA PHE A 27 -20.13 -4.51 15.55
C PHE A 27 -18.91 -4.10 14.74
N SER A 28 -19.08 -3.95 13.43
CA SER A 28 -18.07 -3.34 12.59
C SER A 28 -18.71 -2.40 11.59
N TYR A 29 -17.96 -1.38 11.18
CA TYR A 29 -18.38 -0.43 10.16
C TYR A 29 -17.18 -0.02 9.32
N ALA A 30 -17.34 -0.10 8.00
CA ALA A 30 -16.37 0.32 7.00
C ALA A 30 -17.05 1.33 6.05
N PRO A 31 -16.53 2.56 5.92
CA PRO A 31 -17.07 3.54 5.00
C PRO A 31 -16.84 3.10 3.56
N MET A 32 -17.90 3.14 2.75
CA MET A 32 -17.84 2.90 1.31
C MET A 32 -18.76 3.92 0.64
N PRO A 33 -18.24 4.81 -0.21
CA PRO A 33 -19.06 5.84 -0.86
C PRO A 33 -20.06 5.22 -1.83
N ASP A 34 -21.22 5.85 -2.01
CA ASP A 34 -22.11 5.49 -3.11
C ASP A 34 -21.52 5.99 -4.44
N ARG A 35 -21.94 5.39 -5.56
CA ARG A 35 -21.45 5.79 -6.89
C ARG A 35 -21.70 7.28 -7.20
N ALA A 36 -22.76 7.88 -6.65
CA ALA A 36 -23.08 9.29 -6.85
C ALA A 36 -22.09 10.25 -6.15
N ASP A 37 -21.43 9.76 -5.10
CA ASP A 37 -20.44 10.50 -4.31
C ASP A 37 -19.03 10.40 -4.89
N LEU A 38 -18.88 9.68 -6.01
CA LEU A 38 -17.63 9.58 -6.75
C LEU A 38 -17.47 10.74 -7.73
N LEU A 39 -16.24 11.21 -7.89
CA LEU A 39 -15.85 12.12 -8.97
C LEU A 39 -15.58 11.37 -10.28
N ASN A 40 -15.12 10.11 -10.19
CA ASN A 40 -14.91 9.20 -11.31
C ASN A 40 -15.86 8.00 -11.24
N PRO A 41 -17.18 8.16 -11.47
CA PRO A 41 -18.10 7.02 -11.50
C PRO A 41 -17.95 6.15 -12.75
N ASP A 42 -17.29 6.63 -13.81
CA ASP A 42 -17.12 5.91 -15.07
C ASP A 42 -16.07 4.80 -14.95
N ARG A 43 -16.32 3.68 -15.62
CA ARG A 43 -15.44 2.50 -15.62
C ARG A 43 -15.10 2.10 -17.04
N TYR A 44 -14.01 1.37 -17.23
CA TYR A 44 -13.84 0.62 -18.46
C TYR A 44 -14.90 -0.48 -18.59
N PRO A 45 -15.27 -0.90 -19.81
CA PRO A 45 -16.17 -2.02 -20.02
C PRO A 45 -15.47 -3.36 -19.74
N ILE A 46 -16.21 -4.35 -19.24
CA ILE A 46 -15.69 -5.71 -19.00
C ILE A 46 -15.61 -6.45 -20.35
N GLN A 47 -14.42 -6.51 -20.94
CA GLN A 47 -14.16 -7.11 -22.25
C GLN A 47 -13.44 -8.46 -22.15
N THR A 48 -12.81 -8.74 -21.01
CA THR A 48 -12.18 -10.02 -20.72
C THR A 48 -13.20 -10.93 -20.02
N ALA A 49 -13.20 -12.22 -20.39
CA ALA A 49 -14.05 -13.22 -19.76
C ALA A 49 -13.31 -13.97 -18.66
N PHE A 50 -12.02 -14.24 -18.86
CA PHE A 50 -11.16 -14.92 -17.90
C PHE A 50 -9.80 -14.27 -17.82
N ASP A 51 -9.22 -14.24 -16.62
CA ASP A 51 -7.78 -14.17 -16.44
C ASP A 51 -7.25 -15.58 -16.15
N VAL A 52 -6.26 -16.04 -16.92
CA VAL A 52 -5.62 -17.35 -16.70
C VAL A 52 -4.16 -17.11 -16.36
N LEU A 53 -3.84 -17.10 -15.05
CA LEU A 53 -2.50 -16.87 -14.53
C LEU A 53 -1.84 -15.58 -15.07
N GLY A 54 -2.64 -14.52 -15.25
CA GLY A 54 -2.22 -13.23 -15.79
C GLY A 54 -2.39 -13.06 -17.30
N ARG A 55 -2.89 -14.09 -18.00
CA ARG A 55 -3.26 -14.00 -19.41
C ARG A 55 -4.73 -13.59 -19.53
N ARG A 56 -4.98 -12.45 -20.16
CA ARG A 56 -6.34 -11.98 -20.50
C ARG A 56 -6.93 -12.85 -21.62
N VAL A 57 -8.12 -13.41 -21.40
CA VAL A 57 -8.91 -14.17 -22.38
C VAL A 57 -10.18 -13.41 -22.71
N SER A 58 -10.29 -12.91 -23.94
CA SER A 58 -11.50 -12.19 -24.39
C SER A 58 -12.74 -13.09 -24.40
N ARG A 59 -13.95 -12.51 -24.37
CA ARG A 59 -15.21 -13.28 -24.52
C ARG A 59 -15.23 -14.16 -25.77
N ALA A 60 -14.87 -13.59 -26.92
CA ALA A 60 -14.83 -14.33 -28.19
C ALA A 60 -13.80 -15.47 -28.18
N GLU A 61 -12.68 -15.31 -27.47
CA GLU A 61 -11.71 -16.39 -27.30
C GLU A 61 -12.22 -17.47 -26.34
N ALA A 62 -12.83 -17.07 -25.22
CA ALA A 62 -13.42 -18.00 -24.27
C ALA A 62 -14.50 -18.87 -24.91
N ASP A 63 -15.36 -18.31 -25.77
CA ASP A 63 -16.37 -19.07 -26.51
C ASP A 63 -15.74 -20.13 -27.42
N ARG A 64 -14.63 -19.80 -28.11
CA ARG A 64 -13.88 -20.76 -28.93
C ARG A 64 -13.23 -21.86 -28.09
N LEU A 65 -12.59 -21.49 -26.98
CA LEU A 65 -11.95 -22.44 -26.06
C LEU A 65 -12.97 -23.40 -25.44
N ASN A 66 -14.12 -22.90 -25.02
CA ASN A 66 -15.22 -23.70 -24.46
C ASN A 66 -15.78 -24.74 -25.43
N GLY A 67 -15.62 -24.53 -26.75
CA GLY A 67 -15.98 -25.50 -27.79
C GLY A 67 -15.15 -26.79 -27.77
N THR A 68 -14.01 -26.82 -27.07
CA THR A 68 -13.09 -27.97 -27.03
C THR A 68 -12.88 -28.46 -25.59
N GLU A 69 -12.55 -29.75 -25.41
CA GLU A 69 -12.22 -30.28 -24.08
C GLU A 69 -10.94 -29.64 -23.51
N ALA A 70 -9.91 -29.48 -24.35
CA ALA A 70 -8.66 -28.84 -23.96
C ALA A 70 -8.87 -27.38 -23.52
N GLY A 71 -9.68 -26.61 -24.24
CA GLY A 71 -9.97 -25.22 -23.87
C GLY A 71 -10.85 -25.10 -22.63
N ARG A 72 -11.82 -25.99 -22.41
CA ARG A 72 -12.57 -26.05 -21.14
C ARG A 72 -11.66 -26.36 -19.94
N LYS A 73 -10.66 -27.22 -20.15
CA LYS A 73 -9.63 -27.48 -19.15
C LYS A 73 -8.77 -26.23 -18.92
N GLU A 74 -8.31 -25.55 -19.96
CA GLU A 74 -7.55 -24.30 -19.80
C GLU A 74 -8.32 -23.23 -19.00
N LEU A 75 -9.63 -23.11 -19.22
CA LEU A 75 -10.49 -22.15 -18.51
C LEU A 75 -11.03 -22.66 -17.17
N SER A 76 -10.52 -23.78 -16.65
CA SER A 76 -10.97 -24.31 -15.36
C SER A 76 -10.23 -23.67 -14.18
N ALA A 77 -10.91 -23.61 -13.03
CA ALA A 77 -10.32 -23.12 -11.79
C ALA A 77 -9.06 -23.90 -11.35
N SER A 78 -9.04 -25.20 -11.63
CA SER A 78 -7.89 -26.09 -11.42
C SER A 78 -6.66 -25.79 -12.29
N ASN A 79 -6.79 -24.94 -13.31
CA ASN A 79 -5.67 -24.39 -14.07
C ASN A 79 -5.43 -22.89 -13.79
N GLY A 80 -6.02 -22.37 -12.71
CA GLY A 80 -5.81 -21.00 -12.26
C GLY A 80 -6.63 -19.95 -13.02
N ALA A 81 -7.67 -20.37 -13.74
CA ALA A 81 -8.58 -19.45 -14.41
C ALA A 81 -9.48 -18.71 -13.41
N VAL A 82 -9.59 -17.40 -13.56
CA VAL A 82 -10.48 -16.52 -12.81
C VAL A 82 -11.52 -15.99 -13.79
N ALA A 83 -12.79 -16.34 -13.60
CA ALA A 83 -13.89 -15.75 -14.37
C ALA A 83 -14.09 -14.28 -13.97
N ILE A 84 -14.29 -13.41 -14.96
CA ILE A 84 -14.52 -11.98 -14.76
C ILE A 84 -15.93 -11.64 -15.21
N ASP A 85 -16.78 -11.31 -14.23
CA ASP A 85 -18.16 -10.91 -14.42
C ASP A 85 -18.50 -9.70 -13.52
N PRO A 86 -19.69 -9.09 -13.68
CA PRO A 86 -20.08 -7.95 -12.86
C PRO A 86 -20.12 -8.24 -11.35
N ALA A 87 -20.39 -9.48 -10.94
CA ALA A 87 -20.44 -9.85 -9.52
C ALA A 87 -19.03 -9.90 -8.92
N MET A 88 -18.06 -10.43 -9.67
CA MET A 88 -16.63 -10.41 -9.31
C MET A 88 -16.12 -8.98 -9.12
N VAL A 89 -16.48 -8.07 -10.04
CA VAL A 89 -16.10 -6.64 -9.95
C VAL A 89 -16.73 -5.96 -8.74
N GLU A 90 -18.02 -6.22 -8.48
CA GLU A 90 -18.70 -5.64 -7.31
C GLU A 90 -18.11 -6.17 -6.00
N ARG A 91 -17.83 -7.48 -5.92
CA ARG A 91 -17.12 -8.08 -4.78
C ARG A 91 -15.73 -7.45 -4.59
N GLY A 92 -15.06 -7.13 -5.68
CA GLY A 92 -13.77 -6.45 -5.68
C GLY A 92 -13.84 -5.06 -5.08
N ARG A 93 -14.84 -4.28 -5.47
CA ARG A 93 -15.12 -2.97 -4.88
C ARG A 93 -15.41 -3.08 -3.38
N GLN A 94 -16.17 -4.09 -2.96
CA GLN A 94 -16.44 -4.35 -1.54
C GLN A 94 -15.16 -4.71 -0.77
N ALA A 95 -14.33 -5.62 -1.28
CA ALA A 95 -13.04 -5.97 -0.67
C ALA A 95 -12.17 -4.71 -0.47
N PHE A 96 -12.06 -3.91 -1.52
CA PHE A 96 -11.24 -2.72 -1.55
C PHE A 96 -11.56 -1.73 -0.42
N TYR A 97 -12.85 -1.60 -0.04
CA TYR A 97 -13.29 -0.71 1.04
C TYR A 97 -13.46 -1.39 2.39
N GLN A 98 -13.75 -2.69 2.45
CA GLN A 98 -14.31 -3.34 3.64
C GLN A 98 -13.48 -4.50 4.21
N ASP A 99 -12.57 -5.10 3.44
CA ASP A 99 -11.78 -6.24 3.91
C ASP A 99 -10.49 -5.77 4.59
N THR A 100 -10.32 -6.14 5.86
CA THR A 100 -9.10 -5.88 6.65
C THR A 100 -8.21 -7.11 6.79
N PHE A 101 -8.74 -8.29 6.45
CA PHE A 101 -8.08 -9.59 6.60
C PHE A 101 -7.55 -9.88 8.02
N GLY A 102 -8.13 -9.24 9.05
CA GLY A 102 -7.74 -9.41 10.46
C GLY A 102 -6.70 -8.40 10.98
N ASN A 103 -6.23 -7.47 10.13
CA ASN A 103 -5.15 -6.55 10.50
C ASN A 103 -5.47 -5.63 11.69
N GLU A 104 -6.74 -5.52 12.08
CA GLU A 104 -7.16 -4.71 13.20
C GLU A 104 -6.56 -5.16 14.54
N VAL A 105 -6.22 -6.45 14.66
CA VAL A 105 -5.62 -7.03 15.86
C VAL A 105 -4.17 -6.58 15.98
N PHE A 106 -3.37 -6.73 14.92
CA PHE A 106 -1.98 -6.26 14.93
C PHE A 106 -1.91 -4.73 15.11
N LEU A 107 -2.67 -3.97 14.33
CA LEU A 107 -2.62 -2.50 14.35
C LEU A 107 -3.08 -1.91 15.70
N THR A 108 -4.10 -2.50 16.32
CA THR A 108 -4.62 -2.02 17.61
C THR A 108 -3.85 -2.62 18.78
N ASP A 109 -3.79 -3.95 18.89
CA ASP A 109 -3.35 -4.63 20.11
C ASP A 109 -1.82 -4.77 20.20
N VAL A 110 -1.12 -4.85 19.07
CA VAL A 110 0.35 -4.97 19.03
C VAL A 110 1.01 -3.61 18.82
N MET A 111 0.67 -2.89 17.75
CA MET A 111 1.28 -1.59 17.43
C MET A 111 0.73 -0.45 18.32
N GLY A 112 -0.55 -0.52 18.70
CA GLY A 112 -1.18 0.52 19.52
C GLY A 112 -1.44 1.82 18.77
N MET A 113 -2.01 1.72 17.55
CA MET A 113 -2.41 2.89 16.76
C MET A 113 -3.45 3.77 17.48
N LEU A 114 -4.24 3.19 18.39
CA LEU A 114 -5.24 3.91 19.19
C LEU A 114 -4.72 4.36 20.57
N ASP A 115 -3.55 3.87 20.97
CA ASP A 115 -2.95 4.04 22.30
C ASP A 115 -1.72 4.94 22.29
N GLY A 116 -1.54 5.71 21.21
CA GLY A 116 -0.41 6.59 20.97
C GLY A 116 -0.71 8.07 21.23
N GLY A 117 -0.11 8.93 20.40
CA GLY A 117 -0.27 10.38 20.44
C GLY A 117 -1.63 10.84 19.93
N LEU A 118 -2.24 10.07 19.04
CA LEU A 118 -3.57 10.30 18.50
C LEU A 118 -4.52 9.24 19.09
N THR A 119 -5.60 9.68 19.71
CA THR A 119 -6.58 8.79 20.36
C THR A 119 -7.90 8.79 19.58
N PRO A 120 -8.74 7.75 19.70
CA PRO A 120 -10.06 7.72 19.07
C PRO A 120 -10.90 8.96 19.35
N THR A 121 -10.85 9.49 20.59
CA THR A 121 -11.56 10.71 20.98
C THR A 121 -11.02 11.95 20.26
N ALA A 122 -9.70 12.09 20.13
CA ALA A 122 -9.08 13.20 19.43
C ALA A 122 -9.42 13.19 17.93
N VAL A 123 -9.40 11.99 17.31
CA VAL A 123 -9.78 11.79 15.91
C VAL A 123 -11.26 12.09 15.70
N ALA A 124 -12.15 11.54 16.53
CA ALA A 124 -13.59 11.81 16.45
C ALA A 124 -13.91 13.30 16.60
N LEU A 125 -13.23 14.00 17.51
CA LEU A 125 -13.37 15.45 17.68
C LEU A 125 -12.89 16.21 16.44
N ALA A 126 -11.79 15.77 15.81
CA ALA A 126 -11.30 16.37 14.57
C ALA A 126 -12.32 16.22 13.43
N VAL A 127 -12.89 15.02 13.26
CA VAL A 127 -13.94 14.76 12.25
C VAL A 127 -15.17 15.62 12.52
N ALA A 128 -15.65 15.69 13.77
CA ALA A 128 -16.80 16.51 14.13
C ALA A 128 -16.57 18.02 13.84
N LYS A 129 -15.33 18.51 14.00
CA LYS A 129 -14.97 19.90 13.68
C LYS A 129 -15.04 20.23 12.20
N LEU A 130 -15.00 19.24 11.30
CA LEU A 130 -15.18 19.46 9.85
C LEU A 130 -16.59 19.93 9.51
N ARG A 131 -17.60 19.69 10.36
CA ARG A 131 -19.01 20.07 10.14
C ARG A 131 -19.51 19.67 8.75
N GLY A 132 -19.09 18.49 8.27
CA GLY A 132 -19.48 17.93 6.98
C GLY A 132 -18.79 18.51 5.73
N GLN A 133 -17.78 19.39 5.86
CA GLN A 133 -17.10 19.96 4.68
C GLN A 133 -16.19 18.97 3.94
N GLY A 134 -15.74 17.90 4.61
CA GLY A 134 -14.72 16.99 4.09
C GLY A 134 -13.30 17.57 4.19
N THR A 135 -12.29 16.73 3.97
CA THR A 135 -10.87 17.08 3.96
C THR A 135 -10.04 15.95 3.34
N THR A 136 -8.88 16.29 2.78
CA THR A 136 -7.82 15.32 2.42
C THR A 136 -6.81 15.14 3.55
N ASN A 137 -6.86 15.98 4.58
CA ASN A 137 -5.83 15.99 5.61
C ASN A 137 -6.41 16.36 6.96
N LEU A 138 -7.05 15.38 7.59
CA LEU A 138 -7.63 15.54 8.92
C LEU A 138 -6.56 16.00 9.92
N GLN A 139 -6.69 17.22 10.42
CA GLN A 139 -5.82 17.78 11.46
C GLN A 139 -6.26 17.27 12.84
N VAL A 140 -5.43 16.46 13.50
CA VAL A 140 -5.76 15.86 14.79
C VAL A 140 -4.90 16.45 15.90
N ALA A 141 -5.52 16.83 17.01
CA ALA A 141 -4.80 17.35 18.17
C ALA A 141 -4.11 16.22 18.94
N MET A 142 -2.82 16.40 19.25
CA MET A 142 -2.07 15.49 20.11
C MET A 142 -2.74 15.33 21.48
N ALA A 143 -2.98 14.09 21.90
CA ALA A 143 -3.59 13.78 23.19
C ALA A 143 -2.61 13.94 24.37
N ARG A 144 -1.30 13.82 24.11
CA ARG A 144 -0.21 13.92 25.07
C ARG A 144 1.09 14.38 24.39
N ASP A 145 2.05 14.80 25.20
CA ASP A 145 3.40 15.08 24.72
C ASP A 145 4.06 13.78 24.24
N MET A 146 4.72 13.81 23.08
CA MET A 146 5.50 12.70 22.54
C MET A 146 6.76 13.22 21.87
N ARG A 147 7.86 12.47 22.03
CA ARG A 147 9.13 12.79 21.38
C ARG A 147 9.41 11.80 20.25
N VAL A 148 9.80 12.33 19.10
CA VAL A 148 10.22 11.59 17.91
C VAL A 148 11.49 12.24 17.40
N GLY A 149 12.63 11.55 17.54
CA GLY A 149 13.95 12.13 17.28
C GLY A 149 14.11 13.45 18.03
N ASP A 150 14.46 14.51 17.29
CA ASP A 150 14.64 15.85 17.84
C ASP A 150 13.39 16.69 17.99
N ARG A 151 12.23 16.20 17.54
CA ARG A 151 10.95 16.90 17.70
C ARG A 151 10.20 16.43 18.94
N THR A 152 9.64 17.37 19.68
CA THR A 152 8.65 17.11 20.73
C THR A 152 7.30 17.62 20.25
N TYR A 153 6.37 16.72 19.95
CA TYR A 153 4.98 17.03 19.68
C TYR A 153 4.29 17.33 21.00
N ARG A 154 3.72 18.52 21.15
CA ARG A 154 3.07 18.95 22.39
C ARG A 154 1.60 18.58 22.39
N LYS A 155 1.06 18.24 23.56
CA LYS A 155 -0.40 18.08 23.73
C LYS A 155 -1.14 19.29 23.18
N GLY A 156 -2.17 19.03 22.37
CA GLY A 156 -2.98 20.05 21.70
C GLY A 156 -2.42 20.56 20.37
N GLU A 157 -1.15 20.28 20.04
CA GLU A 157 -0.58 20.55 18.72
C GLU A 157 -1.38 19.79 17.65
N LEU A 158 -1.74 20.47 16.55
CA LEU A 158 -2.41 19.84 15.42
C LEU A 158 -1.39 19.14 14.53
N VAL A 159 -1.65 17.88 14.22
CA VAL A 159 -0.80 17.05 13.38
C VAL A 159 -1.53 16.74 12.06
N PRO A 160 -0.86 16.94 10.91
CA PRO A 160 -1.40 16.55 9.60
C PRO A 160 -1.31 15.04 9.43
N THR A 161 -2.47 14.38 9.44
CA THR A 161 -2.56 12.92 9.33
C THR A 161 -2.62 12.41 7.90
N GLY A 162 -3.06 13.25 6.95
CA GLY A 162 -3.40 12.83 5.58
C GLY A 162 -4.58 11.86 5.51
N LEU A 163 -5.42 11.82 6.55
CA LEU A 163 -6.61 10.98 6.57
C LEU A 163 -7.76 11.72 5.87
N ASP A 164 -8.33 11.05 4.89
CA ASP A 164 -9.39 11.58 4.05
C ASP A 164 -10.78 11.37 4.66
N VAL A 165 -11.55 12.44 4.69
CA VAL A 165 -12.97 12.43 5.06
C VAL A 165 -13.76 13.07 3.92
N PRO A 166 -14.66 12.33 3.25
CA PRO A 166 -15.44 12.90 2.17
C PRO A 166 -16.46 13.90 2.71
N LYS A 167 -16.89 14.82 1.85
CA LYS A 167 -17.92 15.80 2.19
C LYS A 167 -19.22 15.11 2.59
N GLY A 168 -19.83 15.56 3.67
CA GLY A 168 -21.01 14.92 4.28
C GLY A 168 -20.71 13.61 5.03
N GLY A 169 -19.48 13.08 4.95
CA GLY A 169 -19.05 11.89 5.66
C GLY A 169 -18.80 12.14 7.15
N ALA A 170 -18.97 11.08 7.95
CA ALA A 170 -18.67 11.07 9.38
C ALA A 170 -17.49 10.15 9.72
N PHE A 171 -16.84 9.56 8.71
CA PHE A 171 -15.82 8.53 8.88
C PHE A 171 -14.70 8.71 7.86
N ILE A 172 -13.54 8.16 8.21
CA ILE A 172 -12.31 8.23 7.42
C ILE A 172 -12.31 7.09 6.42
N ILE A 173 -12.02 7.40 5.15
CA ILE A 173 -11.98 6.38 4.09
C ILE A 173 -10.91 5.34 4.39
N GLY A 174 -11.25 4.07 4.20
CA GLY A 174 -10.33 2.95 4.37
C GLY A 174 -10.03 2.55 5.82
N ILE A 175 -10.64 3.19 6.82
CA ILE A 175 -10.61 2.73 8.21
C ILE A 175 -11.88 1.96 8.53
N LYS A 176 -11.72 0.71 8.96
CA LYS A 176 -12.82 -0.11 9.50
C LYS A 176 -12.72 -0.16 11.01
N THR A 177 -13.78 0.24 11.70
CA THR A 177 -13.85 0.20 13.16
C THR A 177 -14.58 -1.06 13.61
N PHE A 178 -14.09 -1.68 14.69
CA PHE A 178 -14.68 -2.84 15.32
C PHE A 178 -14.91 -2.57 16.81
N SER A 179 -16.05 -2.99 17.33
CA SER A 179 -16.29 -3.10 18.76
C SER A 179 -16.52 -4.57 19.08
N ASP A 180 -15.61 -5.16 19.85
CA ASP A 180 -15.72 -6.54 20.34
C ASP A 180 -15.74 -6.51 21.87
N GLN A 181 -16.91 -6.77 22.46
CA GLN A 181 -17.09 -6.80 23.92
C GLN A 181 -16.58 -5.52 24.64
N GLY A 182 -16.78 -4.36 24.00
CA GLY A 182 -16.32 -3.07 24.50
C GLY A 182 -14.86 -2.72 24.18
N HIS A 183 -14.09 -3.63 23.57
CA HIS A 183 -12.76 -3.34 23.05
C HIS A 183 -12.86 -2.77 21.63
N LEU A 184 -12.43 -1.52 21.47
CA LEU A 184 -12.39 -0.84 20.18
C LEU A 184 -11.12 -1.24 19.43
N ARG A 185 -11.28 -1.75 18.21
CA ARG A 185 -10.17 -1.96 17.26
C ARG A 185 -10.38 -1.16 15.99
N MET A 186 -9.29 -0.81 15.34
CA MET A 186 -9.29 -0.27 13.99
C MET A 186 -8.47 -1.16 13.05
N GLY A 187 -9.04 -1.45 11.88
CA GLY A 187 -8.32 -2.05 10.77
C GLY A 187 -8.26 -1.09 9.60
N ILE A 188 -7.37 -1.39 8.65
CA ILE A 188 -7.22 -0.63 7.41
C ILE A 188 -7.58 -1.49 6.20
N THR A 189 -8.06 -0.86 5.14
CA THR A 189 -8.38 -1.49 3.85
C THR A 189 -7.59 -0.82 2.73
N CYS A 190 -7.61 -1.38 1.51
CA CYS A 190 -6.89 -0.83 0.36
C CYS A 190 -7.29 0.63 0.06
N ALA A 191 -8.55 1.01 0.35
CA ALA A 191 -9.06 2.35 0.14
C ALA A 191 -8.35 3.44 0.97
N LEU A 192 -7.67 3.10 2.07
CA LEU A 192 -6.92 4.09 2.86
C LEU A 192 -5.78 4.71 2.03
N CYS A 193 -5.13 3.88 1.20
CA CYS A 193 -4.01 4.28 0.36
C CYS A 193 -4.44 4.58 -1.08
N HIS A 194 -5.46 3.89 -1.60
CA HIS A 194 -5.79 3.89 -3.04
C HIS A 194 -7.13 4.56 -3.40
N ALA A 195 -7.75 5.28 -2.46
CA ALA A 195 -8.80 6.23 -2.75
C ALA A 195 -8.46 7.57 -2.10
N ALA A 196 -8.79 8.65 -2.79
CA ALA A 196 -8.53 10.01 -2.33
C ALA A 196 -9.80 10.88 -2.40
N VAL A 197 -9.85 11.94 -1.62
CA VAL A 197 -10.88 12.97 -1.70
C VAL A 197 -10.38 14.10 -2.59
N ASP A 198 -11.18 14.52 -3.55
CA ASP A 198 -10.91 15.73 -4.32
C ASP A 198 -11.13 16.96 -3.42
N PRO A 199 -10.12 17.82 -3.20
CA PRO A 199 -10.25 18.96 -2.30
C PRO A 199 -11.24 20.03 -2.81
N GLY A 200 -11.51 20.09 -4.12
CA GLY A 200 -12.44 21.06 -4.69
C GLY A 200 -13.91 20.70 -4.47
N THR A 201 -14.27 19.44 -4.73
CA THR A 201 -15.66 18.95 -4.66
C THR A 201 -15.99 18.23 -3.35
N GLY A 202 -14.98 17.68 -2.68
CA GLY A 202 -15.11 16.81 -1.51
C GLY A 202 -15.60 15.40 -1.84
N LYS A 203 -15.62 15.03 -3.13
CA LYS A 203 -16.00 13.70 -3.62
C LYS A 203 -14.82 12.73 -3.59
N VAL A 204 -15.13 11.43 -3.58
CA VAL A 204 -14.10 10.38 -3.61
C VAL A 204 -13.66 10.09 -5.04
N VAL A 205 -12.36 9.84 -5.21
CA VAL A 205 -11.73 9.39 -6.44
C VAL A 205 -11.20 7.98 -6.22
N GLU A 206 -11.93 6.98 -6.72
CA GLU A 206 -11.51 5.58 -6.62
C GLU A 206 -10.31 5.34 -7.52
N GLY A 207 -9.22 4.83 -6.96
CA GLY A 207 -8.00 4.49 -7.69
C GLY A 207 -6.90 5.55 -7.63
N ALA A 208 -7.24 6.78 -7.25
CA ALA A 208 -6.24 7.81 -6.98
C ALA A 208 -5.47 7.46 -5.70
N PRO A 209 -4.14 7.55 -5.69
CA PRO A 209 -3.37 7.37 -4.47
C PRO A 209 -3.68 8.51 -3.50
N ASN A 210 -3.74 8.21 -2.20
CA ASN A 210 -3.74 9.24 -1.17
C ASN A 210 -2.31 9.78 -1.03
N THR A 211 -2.05 10.93 -1.65
CA THR A 211 -0.70 11.49 -1.80
C THR A 211 -0.22 12.29 -0.59
N ASP A 212 -1.03 12.46 0.44
CA ASP A 212 -0.64 13.11 1.70
C ASP A 212 -0.88 12.25 2.95
N LEU A 213 -1.30 10.99 2.81
CA LEU A 213 -1.39 10.01 3.90
C LEU A 213 -0.06 9.93 4.65
N ASN A 214 -0.06 10.34 5.92
CA ASN A 214 1.15 10.40 6.71
C ASN A 214 1.36 9.12 7.54
N ALA A 215 1.37 7.96 6.85
CA ALA A 215 1.47 6.64 7.50
C ALA A 215 2.70 6.53 8.41
N GLY A 216 3.84 7.05 7.95
CA GLY A 216 5.09 7.08 8.73
C GLY A 216 4.96 7.83 10.06
N LEU A 217 4.38 9.04 10.06
CA LEU A 217 4.14 9.79 11.29
C LEU A 217 3.10 9.13 12.19
N LEU A 218 2.01 8.60 11.62
CA LEU A 218 0.98 7.90 12.39
C LEU A 218 1.57 6.71 13.15
N MET A 219 2.43 5.92 12.50
CA MET A 219 3.14 4.81 13.15
C MET A 219 4.20 5.29 14.15
N ALA A 220 4.91 6.40 13.88
CA ALA A 220 5.84 7.01 14.84
C ALA A 220 5.15 7.50 16.12
N LEU A 221 3.90 7.94 15.99
CA LEU A 221 3.04 8.37 17.10
C LEU A 221 2.28 7.22 17.75
N ALA A 222 2.35 6.00 17.23
CA ALA A 222 1.79 4.82 17.88
C ALA A 222 2.54 4.47 19.16
N LYS A 223 1.94 3.58 19.97
CA LYS A 223 2.52 3.13 21.24
C LYS A 223 3.78 2.27 21.07
N ASN A 224 3.84 1.46 20.02
CA ASN A 224 4.89 0.49 19.77
C ASN A 224 5.33 0.52 18.30
N SER A 225 6.10 1.54 17.93
CA SER A 225 6.64 1.68 16.58
C SER A 225 7.65 0.55 16.27
N SER A 226 8.29 -0.02 17.29
CA SER A 226 9.21 -1.16 17.20
C SER A 226 8.59 -2.38 16.55
N ALA A 227 7.25 -2.54 16.57
CA ALA A 227 6.56 -3.61 15.84
C ALA A 227 6.78 -3.55 14.32
N TYR A 228 7.31 -2.44 13.79
CA TYR A 228 7.55 -2.18 12.37
C TYR A 228 9.04 -2.02 12.01
N PHE A 229 9.96 -2.40 12.90
CA PHE A 229 11.40 -2.14 12.77
C PHE A 229 12.10 -2.80 11.56
N MET A 230 11.47 -3.79 10.92
CA MET A 230 11.98 -4.50 9.74
C MET A 230 11.87 -3.69 8.45
N HIS A 231 11.04 -2.64 8.43
CA HIS A 231 10.91 -1.67 7.34
C HIS A 231 11.82 -0.45 7.53
N ALA A 232 12.82 -0.59 8.40
CA ALA A 232 13.61 0.53 8.86
C ALA A 232 15.07 0.16 9.12
N SER A 233 15.97 1.11 8.84
CA SER A 233 17.40 0.99 9.14
C SER A 233 17.68 1.21 10.63
N VAL A 234 17.34 0.21 11.45
CA VAL A 234 17.43 0.26 12.92
C VAL A 234 18.49 -0.72 13.43
N ASN A 235 19.76 -0.31 13.42
CA ASN A 235 20.88 -1.14 13.91
C ASN A 235 20.75 -1.48 15.40
N GLN A 236 20.03 -0.65 16.17
CA GLN A 236 19.74 -0.89 17.58
C GLN A 236 18.96 -2.18 17.81
N ALA A 237 18.26 -2.69 16.79
CA ALA A 237 17.51 -3.93 16.89
C ALA A 237 18.40 -5.18 16.73
N ASP A 238 19.66 -5.03 16.30
CA ASP A 238 20.58 -6.16 16.11
C ASP A 238 20.78 -6.92 17.42
N PRO A 239 20.85 -8.27 17.39
CA PRO A 239 20.92 -9.05 18.61
C PRO A 239 22.21 -8.72 19.38
N PRO A 240 22.17 -8.59 20.71
CA PRO A 240 23.36 -8.39 21.51
C PRO A 240 24.33 -9.58 21.33
N GLN A 241 25.64 -9.31 21.30
CA GLN A 241 26.66 -10.37 21.26
C GLN A 241 26.50 -11.30 22.47
N ALA A 242 26.65 -12.61 22.25
CA ALA A 242 26.34 -13.67 23.23
C ALA A 242 26.89 -13.37 24.63
N GLY A 243 25.98 -13.09 25.58
CA GLY A 243 26.38 -12.67 26.92
C GLY A 243 25.23 -12.26 27.84
N SER A 244 24.15 -13.02 27.93
CA SER A 244 23.26 -12.91 29.09
C SER A 244 22.57 -14.24 29.40
N ALA A 245 23.06 -14.91 30.44
CA ALA A 245 22.44 -16.09 31.02
C ALA A 245 21.15 -15.69 31.73
N GLY A 246 20.01 -15.91 31.08
CA GLY A 246 18.66 -15.78 31.62
C GLY A 246 17.69 -16.68 30.86
N ALA A 247 16.56 -17.03 31.46
CA ALA A 247 15.50 -17.77 30.77
C ALA A 247 14.76 -16.83 29.80
N GLY A 248 15.18 -16.78 28.53
CA GLY A 248 14.58 -15.98 27.46
C GLY A 248 15.59 -15.59 26.36
N PRO A 249 15.16 -15.13 25.17
CA PRO A 249 16.07 -14.60 24.16
C PRO A 249 16.78 -13.33 24.66
N ALA A 250 18.04 -13.15 24.27
CA ALA A 250 18.77 -11.92 24.57
C ALA A 250 18.24 -10.79 23.67
N LEU A 251 17.46 -9.87 24.25
CA LEU A 251 16.85 -8.77 23.51
C LEU A 251 17.71 -7.50 23.58
N PRO A 252 17.74 -6.69 22.50
CA PRO A 252 18.38 -5.36 22.53
C PRO A 252 17.65 -4.41 23.48
N ASP A 253 18.22 -3.24 23.75
CA ASP A 253 17.55 -2.21 24.56
C ASP A 253 16.21 -1.79 23.96
N ALA A 254 15.15 -1.77 24.78
CA ALA A 254 13.79 -1.55 24.29
C ALA A 254 13.55 -0.10 23.88
N GLU A 255 14.02 0.84 24.69
CA GLU A 255 13.83 2.27 24.45
C GLU A 255 14.65 2.75 23.25
N ALA A 256 15.88 2.26 23.09
CA ALA A 256 16.75 2.59 21.96
C ALA A 256 16.18 2.10 20.63
N VAL A 257 15.64 0.88 20.56
CA VAL A 257 14.98 0.38 19.35
C VAL A 257 13.73 1.21 19.04
N GLU A 258 12.88 1.46 20.04
CA GLU A 258 11.66 2.25 19.84
C GLU A 258 11.98 3.66 19.35
N ALA A 259 12.94 4.34 19.99
CA ALA A 259 13.37 5.68 19.60
C ALA A 259 13.96 5.71 18.18
N ALA A 260 14.81 4.74 17.83
CA ALA A 260 15.40 4.65 16.49
C ALA A 260 14.35 4.32 15.43
N THR A 261 13.44 3.38 15.69
CA THR A 261 12.35 3.05 14.75
C THR A 261 11.45 4.24 14.50
N LYS A 262 11.06 5.00 15.55
CA LYS A 262 10.25 6.22 15.40
C LYS A 262 10.90 7.24 14.47
N VAL A 263 12.22 7.46 14.57
CA VAL A 263 12.96 8.37 13.68
C VAL A 263 12.88 7.91 12.23
N GLN A 264 13.09 6.61 12.00
CA GLN A 264 13.06 6.03 10.66
C GLN A 264 11.67 6.12 10.03
N VAL A 265 10.62 5.67 10.71
CA VAL A 265 9.27 5.71 10.14
C VAL A 265 8.73 7.14 10.00
N ALA A 266 9.06 8.06 10.92
CA ALA A 266 8.67 9.46 10.80
C ALA A 266 9.36 10.21 9.66
N SER A 267 10.41 9.63 9.07
CA SER A 267 11.11 10.23 7.95
C SER A 267 10.36 10.09 6.62
N TRP A 268 9.46 9.12 6.52
CA TRP A 268 8.78 8.80 5.28
C TRP A 268 7.94 9.99 4.81
N PRO A 269 8.06 10.39 3.53
CA PRO A 269 7.19 11.40 2.94
C PRO A 269 5.70 11.06 3.13
N PRO A 270 4.84 12.03 3.44
CA PRO A 270 3.40 11.87 3.26
C PRO A 270 3.10 11.35 1.84
N GLY A 271 2.14 10.42 1.73
CA GLY A 271 1.83 9.73 0.48
C GLY A 271 2.78 8.59 0.12
N SER A 272 3.64 8.16 1.05
CA SER A 272 4.55 7.03 0.87
C SER A 272 4.41 5.97 1.96
N PHE A 273 4.83 4.75 1.62
CA PHE A 273 4.84 3.61 2.52
C PHE A 273 5.99 2.66 2.17
N ASP A 274 6.61 2.07 3.18
CA ASP A 274 7.60 1.03 2.99
C ASP A 274 6.96 -0.36 3.11
N SER A 275 6.90 -1.07 1.98
CA SER A 275 6.34 -2.42 1.88
C SER A 275 7.40 -3.51 1.71
N SER A 276 8.67 -3.24 2.05
CA SER A 276 9.71 -4.28 2.13
C SER A 276 10.23 -4.47 3.53
N ALA A 277 10.19 -5.70 4.01
CA ALA A 277 10.88 -6.09 5.23
C ALA A 277 12.33 -6.50 4.88
N ASP A 278 13.20 -5.53 4.58
CA ASP A 278 14.60 -5.74 4.18
C ASP A 278 15.62 -5.12 5.17
N ARG A 279 15.13 -4.44 6.21
CA ARG A 279 15.88 -3.63 7.21
C ARG A 279 16.49 -2.35 6.63
N VAL A 280 15.93 -1.85 5.53
CA VAL A 280 16.31 -0.59 4.91
C VAL A 280 15.14 0.36 4.98
N THR A 281 15.39 1.62 5.35
CA THR A 281 14.40 2.68 5.18
C THR A 281 14.43 3.14 3.73
N ASN A 282 13.48 2.70 2.92
CA ASN A 282 13.41 3.02 1.49
C ASN A 282 11.95 3.12 1.00
N PRO A 283 11.08 3.91 1.67
CA PRO A 283 9.65 3.98 1.36
C PRO A 283 9.43 4.38 -0.10
N THR A 284 8.33 3.92 -0.67
CA THR A 284 7.90 4.35 -2.00
C THR A 284 6.59 5.12 -1.96
N SER A 285 6.38 6.04 -2.89
CA SER A 285 5.08 6.66 -3.14
C SER A 285 4.00 5.58 -3.30
N ILE A 286 2.81 5.86 -2.81
CA ILE A 286 1.68 4.95 -2.98
C ILE A 286 1.36 4.86 -4.47
N PRO A 287 1.40 3.67 -5.10
CA PRO A 287 1.16 3.55 -6.52
C PRO A 287 -0.33 3.80 -6.84
N SER A 288 -0.57 4.33 -8.03
CA SER A 288 -1.92 4.47 -8.56
C SER A 288 -2.60 3.12 -8.74
N SER A 289 -3.90 3.07 -8.46
CA SER A 289 -4.79 1.93 -8.76
C SER A 289 -5.53 2.09 -10.09
N PHE A 290 -5.16 3.07 -10.94
CA PHE A 290 -5.49 3.08 -12.36
C PHE A 290 -4.63 2.03 -13.10
N SER A 291 -4.94 0.75 -12.86
CA SER A 291 -4.00 -0.36 -13.08
C SER A 291 -4.07 -0.97 -14.47
N ALA A 292 -5.09 -0.66 -15.28
CA ALA A 292 -5.28 -1.24 -16.59
C ALA A 292 -4.03 -1.08 -17.46
N TYR A 293 -3.48 -2.21 -17.94
CA TYR A 293 -2.26 -2.24 -18.75
C TYR A 293 -1.01 -1.65 -18.07
N GLY A 294 -1.02 -1.54 -16.75
CA GLY A 294 0.05 -0.97 -15.95
C GLY A 294 1.12 -1.96 -15.49
N GLU A 295 1.01 -3.24 -15.85
CA GLU A 295 1.95 -4.30 -15.49
C GLU A 295 3.40 -4.03 -15.95
N PRO A 296 4.42 -4.64 -15.31
CA PRO A 296 4.32 -5.26 -13.98
C PRO A 296 4.04 -4.22 -12.89
N TYR A 297 3.55 -4.66 -11.74
CA TYR A 297 3.11 -3.79 -10.65
C TYR A 297 4.17 -3.67 -9.53
N SER A 298 3.93 -2.76 -8.57
CA SER A 298 4.93 -2.13 -7.70
C SER A 298 5.93 -1.23 -8.46
N TRP A 299 6.73 -0.44 -7.73
CA TRP A 299 7.71 0.46 -8.34
C TRP A 299 8.89 -0.26 -8.98
N SER A 300 9.40 -1.32 -8.35
CA SER A 300 10.48 -2.13 -8.95
C SER A 300 9.98 -3.14 -9.99
N GLY A 301 8.66 -3.37 -10.06
CA GLY A 301 8.04 -4.35 -10.96
C GLY A 301 7.99 -5.77 -10.41
N ARG A 302 8.16 -5.98 -9.09
CA ARG A 302 8.22 -7.32 -8.48
C ARG A 302 6.93 -8.12 -8.65
N GLU A 303 5.81 -7.43 -8.68
CA GLU A 303 4.48 -8.01 -8.78
C GLU A 303 4.11 -8.23 -10.26
N ALA A 304 4.69 -9.28 -10.86
CA ALA A 304 4.64 -9.54 -12.31
C ALA A 304 4.12 -10.93 -12.69
N VAL A 305 3.79 -11.77 -11.69
CA VAL A 305 3.48 -13.19 -11.87
C VAL A 305 2.18 -13.54 -11.17
N GLY A 306 1.37 -14.39 -11.81
CA GLY A 306 0.07 -14.82 -11.29
C GLY A 306 -1.10 -14.01 -11.84
N PRO A 307 -2.30 -14.16 -11.24
CA PRO A 307 -3.54 -13.59 -11.76
C PRO A 307 -3.45 -12.08 -12.00
N PHE A 308 -4.11 -11.62 -13.06
CA PHE A 308 -4.18 -10.23 -13.50
C PHE A 308 -2.79 -9.59 -13.74
N GLY A 309 -1.84 -10.38 -14.23
CA GLY A 309 -0.47 -9.94 -14.52
C GLY A 309 0.37 -9.67 -13.26
N GLY A 310 -0.05 -10.19 -12.11
CA GLY A 310 0.58 -9.93 -10.81
C GLY A 310 -0.16 -8.91 -9.94
N LEU A 311 -1.27 -8.31 -10.39
CA LEU A 311 -2.01 -7.34 -9.57
C LEU A 311 -2.58 -7.98 -8.29
N SER A 312 -3.02 -9.23 -8.37
CA SER A 312 -3.47 -9.97 -7.18
C SER A 312 -2.33 -10.21 -6.19
N SER A 313 -1.08 -10.34 -6.67
CA SER A 313 0.11 -10.44 -5.82
C SER A 313 0.39 -9.13 -5.10
N LEU A 314 0.28 -7.98 -5.79
CA LEU A 314 0.38 -6.66 -5.17
C LEU A 314 -0.66 -6.46 -4.06
N ASN A 315 -1.93 -6.77 -4.36
CA ASN A 315 -3.03 -6.66 -3.39
C ASN A 315 -2.78 -7.53 -2.15
N ASN A 316 -2.28 -8.74 -2.37
CA ASN A 316 -1.95 -9.67 -1.31
C ASN A 316 -0.75 -9.20 -0.48
N ASN A 317 0.30 -8.63 -1.08
CA ASN A 317 1.56 -8.25 -0.41
C ASN A 317 1.31 -7.36 0.82
N VAL A 318 0.50 -6.30 0.68
CA VAL A 318 0.22 -5.37 1.79
C VAL A 318 -0.36 -6.11 3.01
N HIS A 319 -1.30 -7.02 2.80
CA HIS A 319 -1.97 -7.71 3.89
C HIS A 319 -1.24 -8.98 4.38
N ALA A 320 -0.49 -9.64 3.50
CA ALA A 320 0.26 -10.86 3.78
C ALA A 320 1.64 -10.61 4.38
N ALA A 321 2.29 -9.48 4.08
CA ALA A 321 3.65 -9.17 4.53
C ALA A 321 3.72 -8.02 5.53
N ASN A 322 2.87 -7.00 5.39
CA ASN A 322 3.06 -5.70 6.03
C ASN A 322 2.05 -5.42 7.17
N SER A 323 0.76 -5.71 6.96
CA SER A 323 -0.28 -5.37 7.93
C SER A 323 -0.29 -6.25 9.19
N ASP A 324 0.51 -7.31 9.19
CA ASP A 324 0.86 -8.12 10.36
C ASP A 324 2.32 -8.57 10.21
N THR A 325 3.20 -8.01 11.03
CA THR A 325 4.63 -8.35 10.97
C THR A 325 4.97 -9.60 11.77
N THR A 326 4.06 -10.15 12.56
CA THR A 326 4.33 -11.33 13.39
C THR A 326 4.54 -12.59 12.55
N GLN A 327 3.91 -12.69 11.38
CA GLN A 327 4.13 -13.79 10.44
C GLN A 327 5.57 -13.88 9.91
N LEU A 328 6.32 -12.77 9.88
CA LEU A 328 7.74 -12.77 9.46
C LEU A 328 8.66 -13.51 10.45
N ALA A 329 8.18 -13.93 11.62
CA ALA A 329 8.98 -14.66 12.61
C ALA A 329 9.64 -15.91 12.02
N ALA A 330 8.92 -16.63 11.16
CA ALA A 330 9.48 -17.81 10.48
C ALA A 330 10.60 -17.43 9.49
N ALA A 331 10.58 -16.20 8.96
CA ALA A 331 11.53 -15.68 7.98
C ALA A 331 12.70 -14.88 8.55
N ALA A 332 12.59 -14.46 9.81
CA ALA A 332 13.60 -13.67 10.50
C ALA A 332 15.03 -14.25 10.44
N PRO A 333 15.26 -15.58 10.53
CA PRO A 333 16.62 -16.12 10.56
C PRO A 333 17.45 -15.80 9.32
N TRP A 334 16.85 -15.77 8.12
CA TRP A 334 17.60 -15.47 6.89
C TRP A 334 17.37 -14.06 6.36
N LEU A 335 16.22 -13.44 6.63
CA LEU A 335 15.98 -12.04 6.22
C LEU A 335 16.74 -11.05 7.11
N PHE A 336 16.80 -11.33 8.41
CA PHE A 336 17.29 -10.40 9.43
C PHE A 336 18.47 -10.93 10.23
N GLY A 337 18.83 -12.21 10.07
CA GLY A 337 19.89 -12.82 10.89
C GLY A 337 19.49 -12.96 12.37
N MET A 338 18.20 -13.06 12.66
CA MET A 338 17.63 -13.13 14.01
C MET A 338 16.80 -14.39 14.16
N ASP A 339 16.93 -15.09 15.28
CA ASP A 339 15.99 -16.19 15.58
C ASP A 339 14.57 -15.65 15.81
N ALA A 340 13.57 -16.52 15.63
CA ALA A 340 12.17 -16.16 15.69
C ALA A 340 11.74 -15.60 17.07
N GLU A 341 12.34 -16.08 18.17
CA GLU A 341 11.98 -15.61 19.51
C GLU A 341 12.57 -14.23 19.78
N THR A 342 13.81 -13.96 19.36
CA THR A 342 14.39 -12.61 19.41
C THR A 342 13.56 -11.63 18.58
N TYR A 343 13.18 -12.01 17.35
CA TYR A 343 12.33 -11.20 16.48
C TYR A 343 10.97 -10.88 17.13
N LEU A 344 10.23 -11.90 17.56
CA LEU A 344 8.93 -11.72 18.21
C LEU A 344 9.06 -10.98 19.54
N GLY A 345 10.15 -11.18 20.28
CA GLY A 345 10.43 -10.44 21.51
C GLY A 345 10.55 -8.93 21.28
N ILE A 346 11.18 -8.50 20.18
CA ILE A 346 11.23 -7.09 19.79
C ILE A 346 9.84 -6.56 19.41
N VAL A 347 9.08 -7.32 18.62
CA VAL A 347 7.75 -6.91 18.14
C VAL A 347 6.74 -6.81 19.30
N LEU A 348 6.77 -7.76 20.24
CA LEU A 348 5.72 -7.93 21.27
C LEU A 348 6.03 -7.24 22.59
N ARG A 349 7.28 -6.93 22.93
CA ARG A 349 7.61 -6.30 24.23
C ARG A 349 6.94 -4.93 24.44
N GLY A 350 6.69 -4.20 23.37
CA GLY A 350 6.00 -2.91 23.38
C GLY A 350 4.49 -3.00 23.25
N ALA A 351 3.92 -4.22 23.10
CA ALA A 351 2.53 -4.41 22.69
C ALA A 351 1.55 -3.59 23.53
N ALA A 352 0.58 -2.98 22.84
CA ALA A 352 -0.36 -2.05 23.43
C ALA A 352 -1.25 -2.73 24.47
N THR A 353 -1.81 -3.87 24.10
CA THR A 353 -2.65 -4.72 24.93
C THR A 353 -1.78 -5.68 25.75
N ALA A 354 -2.04 -5.74 27.05
CA ALA A 354 -1.19 -6.47 28.00
C ALA A 354 -1.08 -7.97 27.69
N SER A 355 -2.13 -8.60 27.13
CA SER A 355 -2.13 -10.02 26.79
C SER A 355 -1.17 -10.38 25.64
N PHE A 356 -0.87 -9.42 24.75
CA PHE A 356 0.10 -9.57 23.68
C PHE A 356 1.53 -9.24 24.13
N ARG A 357 1.71 -8.64 25.31
CA ARG A 357 3.01 -8.12 25.73
C ARG A 357 3.93 -9.23 26.22
N TYR A 358 5.11 -9.31 25.60
CA TYR A 358 6.19 -10.17 26.08
C TYR A 358 7.00 -9.45 27.17
N THR A 359 7.21 -10.13 28.32
CA THR A 359 8.10 -9.65 29.39
C THR A 359 9.31 -10.59 29.49
N ALA A 360 10.52 -10.03 29.40
CA ALA A 360 11.74 -10.81 29.57
C ALA A 360 11.83 -11.41 30.99
N GLY A 361 12.26 -12.66 31.11
CA GLY A 361 12.39 -13.37 32.39
C GLY A 361 11.12 -14.09 32.88
N GLU A 362 9.98 -13.94 32.20
CA GLU A 362 8.83 -14.84 32.38
C GLU A 362 9.13 -16.24 31.78
N SER A 363 8.41 -17.26 32.26
CA SER A 363 8.59 -18.65 31.78
C SER A 363 8.15 -18.88 30.34
N ARG A 364 7.28 -18.02 29.79
CA ARG A 364 6.73 -18.14 28.43
C ARG A 364 7.67 -17.50 27.41
N LYS A 365 7.84 -18.16 26.26
CA LYS A 365 8.53 -17.60 25.10
C LYS A 365 7.66 -16.57 24.35
N PRO A 366 8.24 -15.62 23.61
CA PRO A 366 7.49 -14.70 22.75
C PRO A 366 6.46 -15.40 21.84
N SER A 367 6.82 -16.52 21.19
CA SER A 367 5.90 -17.29 20.35
C SER A 367 4.74 -17.94 21.12
N GLU A 368 4.95 -18.30 22.39
CA GLU A 368 3.92 -18.85 23.27
C GLU A 368 2.95 -17.75 23.74
N VAL A 369 3.45 -16.54 23.99
CA VAL A 369 2.62 -15.37 24.25
C VAL A 369 1.71 -15.11 23.05
N LEU A 370 2.25 -15.01 21.85
CA LEU A 370 1.48 -14.77 20.62
C LEU A 370 0.38 -15.83 20.44
N ARG A 371 0.74 -17.12 20.50
CA ARG A 371 -0.21 -18.23 20.31
C ARG A 371 -1.34 -18.24 21.35
N SER A 372 -1.10 -17.73 22.56
CA SER A 372 -2.11 -17.73 23.62
C SER A 372 -3.25 -16.73 23.40
N VAL A 373 -3.08 -15.77 22.48
CA VAL A 373 -4.02 -14.68 22.20
C VAL A 373 -4.38 -14.56 20.72
N ASP A 374 -3.82 -15.43 19.89
CA ASP A 374 -4.00 -15.44 18.43
C ASP A 374 -5.47 -15.79 18.06
N PRO A 375 -6.19 -14.88 17.39
CA PRO A 375 -7.56 -15.13 16.94
C PRO A 375 -7.64 -16.08 15.74
N THR A 376 -6.52 -16.37 15.09
CA THR A 376 -6.37 -17.16 13.86
C THR A 376 -5.33 -18.28 14.01
N PRO A 377 -5.44 -19.18 15.00
CA PRO A 377 -4.38 -20.12 15.38
C PRO A 377 -4.00 -21.16 14.30
N ALA A 378 -4.75 -21.24 13.21
CA ALA A 378 -4.46 -22.09 12.06
C ALA A 378 -3.58 -21.40 10.99
N SER A 379 -3.31 -20.11 11.13
CA SER A 379 -2.50 -19.30 10.22
C SER A 379 -1.26 -18.76 10.96
N PRO A 380 -0.13 -18.54 10.27
CA PRO A 380 1.01 -17.88 10.87
C PRO A 380 0.70 -16.38 11.05
N GLY A 381 0.81 -15.89 12.27
CA GLY A 381 0.51 -14.49 12.59
C GLY A 381 -0.93 -14.31 13.10
N LEU A 382 -1.46 -13.09 12.95
CA LEU A 382 -2.74 -12.63 13.50
C LEU A 382 -3.81 -12.38 12.43
N ASN A 383 -3.42 -12.43 11.17
CA ASN A 383 -4.30 -12.22 10.02
C ASN A 383 -4.81 -13.55 9.44
N SER A 384 -5.85 -13.45 8.63
CA SER A 384 -6.49 -14.59 7.98
C SER A 384 -5.77 -15.01 6.69
N TYR A 385 -5.02 -16.11 6.76
CA TYR A 385 -4.20 -16.61 5.65
C TYR A 385 -4.50 -18.05 5.26
N ALA A 386 -4.60 -18.30 3.95
CA ALA A 386 -4.34 -19.60 3.37
C ALA A 386 -2.81 -19.76 3.21
N VAL A 387 -2.28 -20.89 3.67
CA VAL A 387 -0.83 -21.11 3.82
C VAL A 387 -0.36 -22.14 2.79
N LEU A 388 0.48 -21.74 1.84
CA LEU A 388 1.09 -22.69 0.90
C LEU A 388 2.04 -23.64 1.64
N PRO A 389 2.20 -24.89 1.15
CA PRO A 389 3.21 -25.81 1.69
C PRO A 389 4.65 -25.27 1.65
N THR A 390 4.91 -24.27 0.81
CA THR A 390 6.21 -23.61 0.68
C THR A 390 6.45 -22.54 1.73
N TYR A 391 5.44 -22.10 2.50
CA TYR A 391 5.64 -21.12 3.58
C TYR A 391 6.80 -21.57 4.49
N PRO A 392 7.71 -20.67 4.89
CA PRO A 392 7.74 -19.22 4.67
C PRO A 392 8.48 -18.72 3.41
N ALA A 393 8.69 -19.58 2.40
CA ALA A 393 9.44 -19.24 1.20
C ALA A 393 8.67 -18.30 0.26
N THR A 394 9.39 -17.34 -0.32
CA THR A 394 8.94 -16.51 -1.45
C THR A 394 8.80 -17.38 -2.71
N ASN A 395 7.86 -17.07 -3.61
CA ASN A 395 7.69 -17.80 -4.87
C ASN A 395 7.31 -16.93 -6.09
N TYR A 396 7.62 -15.63 -6.06
CA TYR A 396 7.24 -14.61 -7.06
C TYR A 396 5.73 -14.32 -7.23
N VAL A 397 4.83 -15.16 -6.71
CA VAL A 397 3.38 -14.91 -6.62
C VAL A 397 2.99 -14.42 -5.23
N THR A 398 3.84 -14.69 -4.24
CA THR A 398 3.73 -14.23 -2.85
C THR A 398 5.13 -14.01 -2.28
N ASP A 399 5.27 -13.04 -1.36
CA ASP A 399 6.53 -12.75 -0.69
C ASP A 399 6.93 -13.83 0.33
N ASN A 400 5.97 -14.61 0.82
CA ASN A 400 6.15 -15.50 1.98
C ASN A 400 5.37 -16.81 1.92
N GLY A 401 4.61 -17.09 0.85
CA GLY A 401 3.76 -18.28 0.75
C GLY A 401 2.38 -18.12 1.39
N LEU A 402 1.96 -16.90 1.74
CA LEU A 402 0.66 -16.61 2.33
C LEU A 402 -0.28 -15.93 1.34
N PHE A 403 -1.54 -16.37 1.31
CA PHE A 403 -2.64 -15.69 0.62
C PHE A 403 -3.69 -15.23 1.62
N THR A 404 -3.85 -13.92 1.73
CA THR A 404 -4.95 -13.30 2.48
C THR A 404 -6.28 -13.78 1.93
N SER A 405 -7.11 -14.33 2.81
CA SER A 405 -8.34 -15.04 2.42
C SER A 405 -9.47 -14.77 3.41
N VAL A 406 -10.68 -14.68 2.89
CA VAL A 406 -11.90 -14.46 3.69
C VAL A 406 -12.57 -15.82 3.94
N PRO A 407 -12.80 -16.23 5.20
CA PRO A 407 -13.48 -17.50 5.50
C PRO A 407 -14.84 -17.60 4.80
N GLY A 408 -15.09 -18.73 4.13
CA GLY A 408 -16.31 -18.96 3.35
C GLY A 408 -16.21 -18.56 1.87
N GLU A 409 -15.11 -17.94 1.46
CA GLU A 409 -14.79 -17.68 0.05
C GLU A 409 -13.67 -18.61 -0.43
N PRO A 410 -13.47 -18.78 -1.75
CA PRO A 410 -12.27 -19.42 -2.26
C PRO A 410 -11.00 -18.65 -1.87
N VAL A 411 -9.90 -19.37 -1.75
CA VAL A 411 -8.58 -18.80 -1.44
C VAL A 411 -8.25 -17.69 -2.45
N ASN A 412 -7.74 -16.57 -1.95
CA ASN A 412 -7.32 -15.42 -2.77
C ASN A 412 -8.44 -14.77 -3.61
N HIS A 413 -9.71 -15.13 -3.39
CA HIS A 413 -10.85 -14.61 -4.16
C HIS A 413 -10.98 -13.09 -4.05
N ALA A 414 -10.90 -12.54 -2.82
CA ALA A 414 -10.96 -11.11 -2.58
C ALA A 414 -9.86 -10.33 -3.34
N ASN A 415 -8.62 -10.84 -3.37
CA ASN A 415 -7.52 -10.20 -4.11
C ASN A 415 -7.74 -10.23 -5.62
N ASN A 416 -8.21 -11.36 -6.15
CA ASN A 416 -8.59 -11.48 -7.56
C ASN A 416 -9.76 -10.54 -7.92
N ALA A 417 -10.73 -10.41 -7.03
CA ALA A 417 -11.88 -9.54 -7.21
C ALA A 417 -11.44 -8.06 -7.22
N MET A 418 -10.58 -7.66 -6.28
CA MET A 418 -9.98 -6.32 -6.25
C MET A 418 -9.22 -6.02 -7.54
N SER A 419 -8.41 -6.97 -8.03
CA SER A 419 -7.68 -6.81 -9.30
C SER A 419 -8.61 -6.58 -10.50
N ALA A 420 -9.75 -7.29 -10.56
CA ALA A 420 -10.76 -7.06 -11.59
C ALA A 420 -11.36 -5.65 -11.47
N PHE A 421 -11.70 -5.22 -10.26
CA PHE A 421 -12.23 -3.88 -10.00
C PHE A 421 -11.23 -2.75 -10.34
N GLN A 422 -9.98 -2.85 -9.87
CA GLN A 422 -8.94 -1.85 -10.08
C GLN A 422 -8.64 -1.65 -11.58
N ASN A 423 -8.62 -2.74 -12.35
CA ASN A 423 -8.40 -2.67 -13.79
C ASN A 423 -9.54 -1.98 -14.57
N LEU A 424 -10.66 -1.68 -13.92
CA LEU A 424 -11.75 -0.92 -14.51
C LEU A 424 -11.76 0.55 -14.08
N LEU A 425 -10.91 0.94 -13.13
CA LEU A 425 -10.83 2.30 -12.63
C LEU A 425 -10.24 3.23 -13.68
N ARG A 426 -10.83 4.42 -13.77
CA ARG A 426 -10.39 5.50 -14.64
C ARG A 426 -10.16 6.76 -13.81
N PRO A 427 -9.10 7.54 -14.10
CA PRO A 427 -8.98 8.89 -13.55
C PRO A 427 -10.22 9.74 -13.89
N PRO A 428 -10.54 10.75 -13.07
CA PRO A 428 -11.43 11.84 -13.47
C PRO A 428 -10.95 12.47 -14.79
N ALA A 429 -11.91 12.86 -15.63
CA ALA A 429 -11.63 13.44 -16.93
C ALA A 429 -10.75 14.70 -16.80
N ALA A 430 -9.64 14.73 -17.52
CA ALA A 430 -8.74 15.86 -17.55
C ALA A 430 -9.30 16.95 -18.48
N GLN A 431 -9.31 18.19 -18.00
CA GLN A 431 -9.66 19.35 -18.82
C GLN A 431 -8.37 20.02 -19.29
N GLN A 432 -8.01 19.80 -20.55
CA GLN A 432 -6.85 20.39 -21.20
C GLN A 432 -7.23 20.93 -22.58
N ASP A 433 -6.52 21.96 -23.04
CA ASP A 433 -6.72 22.51 -24.39
C ASP A 433 -6.33 21.45 -25.46
N PRO A 434 -7.27 21.02 -26.34
CA PRO A 434 -6.97 20.00 -27.35
C PRO A 434 -5.81 20.37 -28.28
N ALA A 435 -5.61 21.66 -28.58
CA ALA A 435 -4.50 22.10 -29.41
C ALA A 435 -3.15 21.94 -28.68
N ALA A 436 -3.08 22.35 -27.42
CA ALA A 436 -1.92 22.12 -26.56
C ALA A 436 -1.61 20.62 -26.39
N VAL A 437 -2.63 19.78 -26.16
CA VAL A 437 -2.49 18.32 -26.03
C VAL A 437 -1.88 17.70 -27.30
N LYS A 438 -2.38 18.08 -28.49
CA LYS A 438 -1.85 17.60 -29.76
C LYS A 438 -0.41 18.04 -29.98
N ALA A 439 -0.08 19.30 -29.68
CA ALA A 439 1.27 19.81 -29.78
C ALA A 439 2.21 19.10 -28.80
N GLY A 440 1.78 18.88 -27.56
CA GLY A 440 2.53 18.18 -26.53
C GLY A 440 2.83 16.74 -26.87
N ARG A 441 1.89 16.04 -27.52
CA ARG A 441 2.15 14.70 -28.05
C ARG A 441 3.28 14.69 -29.08
N ALA A 442 3.32 15.68 -29.96
CA ALA A 442 4.42 15.78 -30.93
C ALA A 442 5.78 16.01 -30.23
N VAL A 443 5.81 16.82 -29.17
CA VAL A 443 7.02 17.02 -28.34
C VAL A 443 7.42 15.73 -27.63
N PHE A 444 6.45 14.98 -27.08
CA PHE A 444 6.68 13.68 -26.44
C PHE A 444 7.36 12.67 -27.39
N ASP A 445 6.87 12.60 -28.63
CA ASP A 445 7.43 11.73 -29.66
C ASP A 445 8.83 12.23 -30.09
N GLN A 446 9.01 13.53 -30.29
CA GLN A 446 10.30 14.15 -30.64
C GLN A 446 11.37 13.96 -29.57
N ALA A 447 10.99 14.05 -28.29
CA ALA A 447 11.87 13.84 -27.15
C ALA A 447 12.23 12.36 -26.94
N GLY A 448 11.65 11.44 -27.71
CA GLY A 448 11.93 10.00 -27.65
C GLY A 448 11.29 9.29 -26.45
N CYS A 449 10.37 9.94 -25.73
CA CYS A 449 9.71 9.36 -24.55
C CYS A 449 8.99 8.05 -24.87
N GLY A 450 8.43 7.95 -26.09
CA GLY A 450 7.74 6.76 -26.59
C GLY A 450 8.60 5.50 -26.73
N ALA A 451 9.93 5.57 -26.61
CA ALA A 451 10.78 4.37 -26.62
C ALA A 451 10.52 3.46 -25.41
N CYS A 452 10.16 4.05 -24.27
CA CYS A 452 9.81 3.33 -23.04
C CYS A 452 8.32 3.48 -22.70
N HIS A 453 7.76 4.68 -22.91
CA HIS A 453 6.38 5.00 -22.60
C HIS A 453 5.48 4.78 -23.83
N SER A 454 5.20 3.52 -24.16
CA SER A 454 4.42 3.11 -25.33
C SER A 454 3.26 2.18 -24.99
N GLY A 455 2.39 1.89 -25.98
CA GLY A 455 1.25 1.01 -25.79
C GLY A 455 0.08 1.68 -25.05
N PRO A 456 -0.95 0.91 -24.66
CA PRO A 456 -2.23 1.46 -24.20
C PRO A 456 -2.12 2.37 -22.98
N ALA A 457 -1.26 2.06 -22.01
CA ALA A 457 -1.08 2.85 -20.79
C ALA A 457 0.24 3.65 -20.79
N LEU A 458 0.89 3.78 -21.96
CA LEU A 458 2.21 4.40 -22.12
C LEU A 458 3.27 3.79 -21.19
N THR A 459 3.35 2.46 -21.19
CA THR A 459 4.41 1.67 -20.58
C THR A 459 4.67 0.44 -21.45
N ASN A 460 5.94 0.17 -21.75
CA ASN A 460 6.36 -1.01 -22.50
C ASN A 460 6.48 -2.28 -21.64
N HIS A 461 6.03 -2.24 -20.38
CA HIS A 461 6.03 -3.36 -19.42
C HIS A 461 7.43 -3.88 -19.07
N ARG A 462 8.49 -3.08 -19.30
CA ARG A 462 9.88 -3.45 -19.00
C ARG A 462 10.32 -2.96 -17.63
N VAL A 463 11.21 -3.74 -17.02
CA VAL A 463 12.05 -3.35 -15.90
C VAL A 463 13.41 -2.91 -16.45
N ILE A 464 13.79 -1.69 -16.10
CA ILE A 464 15.04 -1.05 -16.52
C ILE A 464 16.06 -1.21 -15.38
N PRO A 465 17.28 -1.70 -15.66
CA PRO A 465 18.31 -1.87 -14.64
C PRO A 465 18.62 -0.58 -13.89
N ILE A 466 18.94 -0.70 -12.60
CA ILE A 466 19.23 0.46 -11.77
C ILE A 466 20.41 1.30 -12.27
N ALA A 467 21.42 0.63 -12.84
CA ALA A 467 22.60 1.27 -13.43
C ALA A 467 22.28 2.12 -14.68
N GLU A 468 21.17 1.84 -15.36
CA GLU A 468 20.71 2.59 -16.53
C GLU A 468 19.75 3.72 -16.12
N ILE A 469 18.78 3.43 -15.25
CA ILE A 469 17.77 4.41 -14.83
C ILE A 469 18.33 5.47 -13.86
N GLY A 470 19.34 5.13 -13.06
CA GLY A 470 20.05 6.09 -12.19
C GLY A 470 19.23 6.72 -11.06
N THR A 471 18.14 6.09 -10.63
CA THR A 471 17.35 6.54 -9.46
C THR A 471 17.93 5.99 -8.16
N GLU A 472 17.34 6.31 -7.01
CA GLU A 472 17.78 5.76 -5.72
C GLU A 472 17.74 4.21 -5.76
N PRO A 473 18.85 3.51 -5.43
CA PRO A 473 18.99 2.10 -5.78
C PRO A 473 18.48 1.10 -4.75
N THR A 474 18.17 1.52 -3.52
CA THR A 474 17.98 0.58 -2.42
C THR A 474 16.70 -0.23 -2.57
N ARG A 475 15.61 0.40 -3.00
CA ARG A 475 14.33 -0.28 -3.23
C ARG A 475 14.42 -1.33 -4.34
N ALA A 476 15.26 -1.13 -5.36
CA ALA A 476 15.50 -2.11 -6.41
C ALA A 476 16.09 -3.45 -5.89
N ARG A 477 16.76 -3.44 -4.73
CA ARG A 477 17.38 -4.62 -4.11
C ARG A 477 16.58 -5.23 -2.97
N ALA A 478 15.40 -4.69 -2.65
CA ALA A 478 14.64 -5.09 -1.47
C ALA A 478 14.27 -6.59 -1.44
N GLY A 479 14.16 -7.23 -2.60
CA GLY A 479 13.87 -8.66 -2.72
C GLY A 479 15.09 -9.59 -2.71
N ALA A 480 16.32 -9.07 -2.68
CA ALA A 480 17.54 -9.87 -2.91
C ALA A 480 17.72 -10.98 -1.86
N LYS A 481 17.50 -10.67 -0.57
CA LYS A 481 17.64 -11.66 0.52
C LYS A 481 16.62 -12.79 0.46
N MET A 482 15.49 -12.57 -0.22
CA MET A 482 14.43 -13.57 -0.37
C MET A 482 14.86 -14.72 -1.31
N GLU A 483 15.85 -14.49 -2.19
CA GLU A 483 16.37 -15.49 -3.13
C GLU A 483 16.91 -16.74 -2.42
N ALA A 484 17.46 -16.57 -1.21
CA ALA A 484 18.00 -17.66 -0.40
C ALA A 484 16.96 -18.76 -0.08
N ARG A 485 15.67 -18.41 -0.14
CA ARG A 485 14.54 -19.31 0.10
C ARG A 485 13.48 -19.14 -0.98
N LEU A 486 13.88 -19.12 -2.25
CA LEU A 486 12.95 -19.08 -3.38
C LEU A 486 12.38 -20.46 -3.69
N SER A 487 11.05 -20.58 -3.76
CA SER A 487 10.35 -21.76 -4.25
C SER A 487 9.83 -21.56 -5.68
N PRO A 488 9.57 -22.65 -6.44
CA PRO A 488 8.90 -22.55 -7.72
C PRO A 488 7.56 -21.80 -7.62
N PRO A 489 7.23 -20.91 -8.58
CA PRO A 489 5.97 -20.16 -8.55
C PRO A 489 4.75 -21.06 -8.58
N SER A 490 3.85 -20.85 -7.61
CA SER A 490 2.62 -21.62 -7.48
C SER A 490 1.56 -20.86 -6.69
N LEU A 491 0.30 -21.28 -6.84
CA LEU A 491 -0.85 -20.77 -6.13
C LEU A 491 -1.89 -21.87 -5.92
N PHE A 492 -2.89 -21.63 -5.08
CA PHE A 492 -4.04 -22.53 -4.95
C PHE A 492 -4.98 -22.44 -6.15
N ALA A 493 -5.59 -23.54 -6.57
CA ALA A 493 -6.66 -23.49 -7.57
C ALA A 493 -7.74 -22.47 -7.15
N THR A 494 -8.31 -21.73 -8.11
CA THR A 494 -9.11 -20.54 -7.83
C THR A 494 -10.48 -20.83 -7.21
N ASP A 495 -10.86 -22.10 -7.13
CA ASP A 495 -12.05 -22.63 -6.45
C ASP A 495 -11.72 -23.34 -5.12
N THR A 496 -10.45 -23.36 -4.70
CA THR A 496 -10.03 -23.97 -3.43
C THR A 496 -10.76 -23.27 -2.27
N PRO A 497 -11.55 -23.98 -1.45
CA PRO A 497 -12.29 -23.35 -0.36
C PRO A 497 -11.34 -22.87 0.75
N PHE A 498 -11.75 -21.83 1.49
CA PHE A 498 -11.07 -21.38 2.70
C PHE A 498 -12.02 -21.41 3.92
N PRO A 499 -11.66 -22.05 5.05
CA PRO A 499 -10.38 -22.70 5.38
C PRO A 499 -9.99 -23.85 4.44
N LEU A 500 -8.68 -24.08 4.33
CA LEU A 500 -8.12 -25.04 3.37
C LEU A 500 -8.63 -26.48 3.63
N PRO A 501 -8.93 -27.25 2.57
CA PRO A 501 -9.12 -28.69 2.69
C PRO A 501 -7.80 -29.39 3.05
N ALA A 502 -7.86 -30.67 3.41
CA ALA A 502 -6.66 -31.45 3.76
C ALA A 502 -5.65 -31.53 2.60
N ASP A 503 -6.14 -31.72 1.37
CA ASP A 503 -5.34 -31.86 0.15
C ASP A 503 -5.75 -30.80 -0.89
N PRO A 504 -5.35 -29.53 -0.72
CA PRO A 504 -5.70 -28.48 -1.67
C PRO A 504 -4.96 -28.64 -2.99
N VAL A 505 -5.59 -28.25 -4.09
CA VAL A 505 -4.98 -28.31 -5.42
C VAL A 505 -4.02 -27.12 -5.58
N ILE A 506 -2.74 -27.42 -5.85
CA ILE A 506 -1.71 -26.43 -6.14
C ILE A 506 -1.51 -26.33 -7.64
N VAL A 507 -1.64 -25.13 -8.18
CA VAL A 507 -1.44 -24.79 -9.59
C VAL A 507 -0.05 -24.18 -9.76
N PRO A 508 0.84 -24.79 -10.56
CA PRO A 508 2.13 -24.18 -10.89
C PRO A 508 1.94 -22.98 -11.82
N VAL A 509 2.73 -21.93 -11.65
CA VAL A 509 2.73 -20.76 -12.52
C VAL A 509 3.97 -20.78 -13.41
N PRO A 510 3.83 -20.96 -14.75
CA PRO A 510 4.98 -21.01 -15.64
C PRO A 510 5.79 -19.72 -15.63
N LEU A 511 7.10 -19.82 -15.42
CA LEU A 511 8.03 -18.71 -15.47
C LEU A 511 9.38 -19.17 -16.03
N ALA A 512 9.77 -18.64 -17.19
CA ALA A 512 11.00 -19.00 -17.88
C ALA A 512 11.46 -17.88 -18.83
N GLY A 513 12.67 -18.03 -19.38
CA GLY A 513 13.20 -17.17 -20.44
C GLY A 513 13.26 -15.69 -20.04
N GLU A 514 12.86 -14.82 -20.97
CA GLU A 514 12.90 -13.37 -20.78
C GLU A 514 12.01 -12.90 -19.61
N LYS A 515 10.84 -13.53 -19.41
CA LYS A 515 9.96 -13.19 -18.29
C LYS A 515 10.65 -13.48 -16.95
N LEU A 516 11.34 -14.61 -16.83
CA LEU A 516 12.14 -14.92 -15.64
C LEU A 516 13.25 -13.89 -15.43
N ALA A 517 13.97 -13.50 -16.49
CA ALA A 517 15.03 -12.50 -16.39
C ALA A 517 14.50 -11.12 -15.93
N GLN A 518 13.33 -10.69 -16.42
CA GLN A 518 12.69 -9.45 -15.97
C GLN A 518 12.20 -9.55 -14.52
N VAL A 519 11.66 -10.69 -14.09
CA VAL A 519 11.28 -10.92 -12.69
C VAL A 519 12.51 -10.90 -11.78
N GLN A 520 13.59 -11.61 -12.14
CA GLN A 520 14.84 -11.58 -11.37
C GLN A 520 15.39 -10.17 -11.24
N LEU A 521 15.39 -9.39 -12.34
CA LEU A 521 15.77 -7.99 -12.30
C LEU A 521 14.86 -7.15 -11.40
N ALA A 522 13.54 -7.33 -11.45
CA ALA A 522 12.60 -6.60 -10.60
C ALA A 522 12.80 -6.87 -9.10
N TRP A 523 13.21 -8.10 -8.78
CA TRP A 523 13.43 -8.56 -7.41
C TRP A 523 14.85 -8.30 -6.88
N GLY A 524 15.80 -7.88 -7.73
CA GLY A 524 17.21 -7.78 -7.37
C GLY A 524 17.84 -9.15 -7.09
N GLN A 525 17.42 -10.16 -7.84
CA GLN A 525 17.83 -11.57 -7.72
C GLN A 525 18.57 -12.03 -8.98
N GLY A 526 19.06 -13.26 -9.01
CA GLY A 526 19.75 -13.82 -10.17
C GLY A 526 21.09 -13.13 -10.47
N GLY A 527 21.73 -12.55 -9.45
CA GLY A 527 22.95 -11.76 -9.59
C GLY A 527 22.76 -10.36 -10.17
N THR A 528 21.51 -9.87 -10.24
CA THR A 528 21.22 -8.50 -10.67
C THR A 528 21.27 -7.51 -9.49
N GLU A 529 21.51 -6.24 -9.79
CA GLU A 529 21.49 -5.16 -8.79
C GLU A 529 20.09 -4.54 -8.63
N GLY A 530 19.07 -5.15 -9.25
CA GLY A 530 17.71 -4.64 -9.28
C GLY A 530 17.40 -3.69 -10.43
N GLY A 531 16.13 -3.33 -10.57
CA GLY A 531 15.66 -2.31 -11.50
C GLY A 531 14.31 -1.71 -11.13
N TYR A 532 13.84 -0.81 -11.99
CA TYR A 532 12.52 -0.17 -11.87
C TYR A 532 11.70 -0.39 -13.13
N LYS A 533 10.41 -0.66 -12.95
CA LYS A 533 9.50 -0.81 -14.08
C LYS A 533 9.19 0.56 -14.68
N VAL A 534 8.99 0.61 -15.99
CA VAL A 534 8.52 1.83 -16.66
C VAL A 534 7.08 2.11 -16.18
N PRO A 535 6.84 3.21 -15.44
CA PRO A 535 5.51 3.46 -14.88
C PRO A 535 4.49 3.73 -15.99
N ASN A 536 3.24 3.33 -15.76
CA ASN A 536 2.16 3.77 -16.64
C ASN A 536 1.91 5.28 -16.41
N LEU A 537 1.45 5.98 -17.44
CA LEU A 537 1.25 7.44 -17.39
C LEU A 537 -0.23 7.83 -17.28
N VAL A 538 -1.12 6.87 -17.00
CA VAL A 538 -2.56 7.15 -16.86
C VAL A 538 -2.82 7.77 -15.48
N GLY A 539 -3.39 8.97 -15.48
CA GLY A 539 -3.79 9.68 -14.26
C GLY A 539 -2.70 10.51 -13.59
N LEU A 540 -1.67 10.97 -14.33
CA LEU A 540 -0.58 11.79 -13.77
C LEU A 540 -1.03 13.06 -13.03
N ALA A 541 -2.22 13.58 -13.33
CA ALA A 541 -2.81 14.70 -12.61
C ALA A 541 -3.17 14.38 -11.15
N TRP A 542 -3.29 13.11 -10.79
CA TRP A 542 -3.70 12.61 -9.47
C TRP A 542 -2.57 11.93 -8.68
N THR A 543 -1.34 11.91 -9.22
CA THR A 543 -0.24 11.10 -8.67
C THR A 543 1.03 11.88 -8.36
N ALA A 544 0.98 13.22 -8.39
CA ALA A 544 2.08 14.03 -7.88
C ALA A 544 2.20 13.85 -6.35
N PRO A 545 3.41 13.76 -5.78
CA PRO A 545 4.73 13.92 -6.42
C PRO A 545 5.20 12.68 -7.21
N TYR A 546 6.18 12.88 -8.10
CA TYR A 546 6.60 11.84 -9.05
C TYR A 546 7.88 11.11 -8.63
N LEU A 547 8.14 10.01 -9.34
CA LEU A 547 9.13 8.96 -9.05
C LEU A 547 8.77 8.09 -7.85
N HIS A 548 9.49 6.98 -7.73
CA HIS A 548 9.23 5.97 -6.71
C HIS A 548 9.43 6.50 -5.29
N ASP A 549 10.35 7.43 -5.09
CA ASP A 549 10.73 7.99 -3.78
C ASP A 549 9.96 9.28 -3.45
N SER A 550 8.98 9.68 -4.27
CA SER A 550 8.31 10.99 -4.17
C SER A 550 9.23 12.20 -4.32
N GLY A 551 10.46 12.01 -4.82
CA GLY A 551 11.52 13.02 -4.76
C GLY A 551 11.31 14.19 -5.73
N ILE A 552 10.49 14.02 -6.77
CA ILE A 552 10.10 15.10 -7.67
C ILE A 552 8.81 15.74 -7.17
N ALA A 553 8.99 16.71 -6.28
CA ALA A 553 7.93 17.51 -5.69
C ALA A 553 8.26 18.99 -5.82
N VAL A 554 7.40 19.74 -6.52
CA VAL A 554 7.48 21.21 -6.61
C VAL A 554 6.10 21.78 -6.35
N GLY A 555 6.01 22.75 -5.45
CA GLY A 555 4.74 23.38 -5.09
C GLY A 555 4.26 24.40 -6.12
N PRO A 556 3.13 25.07 -5.87
CA PRO A 556 2.63 26.14 -6.73
C PRO A 556 3.62 27.31 -6.97
N ASP A 557 4.50 27.60 -6.00
CA ASP A 557 5.60 28.56 -6.15
C ASP A 557 6.94 27.84 -6.39
N PRO A 558 7.35 27.62 -7.65
CA PRO A 558 8.56 26.87 -7.98
C PRO A 558 9.85 27.62 -7.62
N ALA A 559 9.80 28.90 -7.24
CA ALA A 559 10.98 29.63 -6.81
C ALA A 559 11.41 29.29 -5.38
N THR A 560 10.47 28.86 -4.53
CA THR A 560 10.72 28.66 -3.09
C THR A 560 10.26 27.29 -2.56
N GLN A 561 9.41 26.57 -3.30
CA GLN A 561 8.78 25.32 -2.86
C GLN A 561 9.36 24.12 -3.64
N LEU A 562 10.64 23.82 -3.38
CA LEU A 562 11.40 22.79 -4.09
C LEU A 562 11.66 21.56 -3.23
N GLY A 563 11.50 20.39 -3.82
CA GLY A 563 11.69 19.10 -3.17
C GLY A 563 10.66 18.80 -2.08
N VAL A 564 10.74 17.59 -1.54
CA VAL A 564 9.94 17.14 -0.39
C VAL A 564 10.06 18.09 0.82
N PRO A 565 11.25 18.60 1.21
CA PRO A 565 11.35 19.56 2.32
C PRO A 565 10.73 20.94 2.05
N GLY A 566 10.64 21.36 0.78
CA GLY A 566 9.97 22.60 0.40
C GLY A 566 8.46 22.47 0.26
N THR A 567 7.94 21.24 0.16
CA THR A 567 6.54 20.94 -0.18
C THR A 567 5.84 20.10 0.90
N VAL A 568 5.79 18.77 0.75
CA VAL A 568 4.96 17.87 1.55
C VAL A 568 5.33 17.88 3.04
N TYR A 569 6.61 18.05 3.40
CA TYR A 569 7.01 18.20 4.82
C TYR A 569 6.51 19.50 5.46
N ARG A 570 6.10 20.48 4.65
CA ARG A 570 5.49 21.74 5.09
C ARG A 570 3.96 21.74 4.94
N GLY A 571 3.36 20.63 4.56
CA GLY A 571 1.91 20.55 4.28
C GLY A 571 1.50 21.31 3.02
N ILE A 572 2.44 21.55 2.10
CA ILE A 572 2.16 22.16 0.80
C ILE A 572 2.04 21.04 -0.23
N ALA A 573 0.86 20.92 -0.85
CA ALA A 573 0.62 19.95 -1.91
C ALA A 573 1.53 20.25 -3.12
N PRO A 574 2.22 19.24 -3.70
CA PRO A 574 2.94 19.41 -4.95
C PRO A 574 1.99 19.79 -6.08
N ASP A 575 2.40 20.75 -6.91
CA ASP A 575 1.70 21.09 -8.15
C ASP A 575 2.12 20.10 -9.25
N PRO A 576 1.16 19.38 -9.88
CA PRO A 576 1.47 18.40 -10.93
C PRO A 576 2.26 18.99 -12.11
N SER A 577 1.94 20.22 -12.54
CA SER A 577 2.60 20.84 -13.70
C SER A 577 4.04 21.22 -13.39
N ASN A 578 4.27 21.86 -12.24
CA ASN A 578 5.62 22.25 -11.81
C ASN A 578 6.48 21.02 -11.48
N SER A 579 5.88 19.98 -10.89
CA SER A 579 6.58 18.74 -10.59
C SER A 579 6.96 17.98 -11.88
N LEU A 580 6.07 17.88 -12.88
CA LEU A 580 6.43 17.32 -14.18
C LEU A 580 7.49 18.15 -14.90
N ARG A 581 7.44 19.49 -14.78
CA ARG A 581 8.50 20.33 -15.32
C ARG A 581 9.85 20.00 -14.69
N ALA A 582 9.90 19.86 -13.37
CA ALA A 582 11.12 19.47 -12.68
C ALA A 582 11.60 18.06 -13.03
N LEU A 583 10.72 17.18 -13.54
CA LEU A 583 11.13 15.86 -14.03
C LEU A 583 11.90 15.96 -15.36
N ILE A 584 11.46 16.83 -16.26
CA ILE A 584 11.96 16.91 -17.66
C ILE A 584 12.99 18.02 -17.91
N ASP A 585 13.14 18.96 -16.97
CA ASP A 585 14.06 20.10 -17.05
C ASP A 585 15.29 19.90 -16.15
N ARG A 586 16.49 19.83 -16.74
CA ARG A 586 17.70 19.48 -16.00
C ARG A 586 18.08 20.46 -14.89
N ASP A 587 17.86 21.75 -15.11
CA ASP A 587 18.30 22.80 -14.18
C ASP A 587 17.34 22.88 -12.99
N LEU A 588 16.04 22.78 -13.25
CA LEU A 588 15.04 22.70 -12.19
C LEU A 588 15.19 21.39 -11.40
N ARG A 589 15.45 20.26 -12.06
CA ARG A 589 15.67 18.98 -11.37
C ARG A 589 16.87 19.02 -10.45
N ALA A 590 17.98 19.64 -10.88
CA ALA A 590 19.17 19.79 -10.06
C ALA A 590 18.88 20.57 -8.76
N GLN A 591 18.04 21.60 -8.82
CA GLN A 591 17.61 22.36 -7.64
C GLN A 591 16.73 21.52 -6.70
N VAL A 592 15.80 20.72 -7.25
CA VAL A 592 14.97 19.78 -6.47
C VAL A 592 15.83 18.73 -5.77
N ILE A 593 16.79 18.13 -6.46
CA ILE A 593 17.73 17.16 -5.88
C ILE A 593 18.56 17.81 -4.76
N ALA A 594 19.04 19.04 -4.97
CA ALA A 594 19.78 19.79 -3.95
C ALA A 594 18.91 20.08 -2.72
N ALA A 595 17.65 20.47 -2.92
CA ALA A 595 16.70 20.69 -1.83
C ALA A 595 16.48 19.41 -1.01
N ASN A 596 16.23 18.27 -1.67
CA ASN A 596 16.09 16.97 -0.99
C ASN A 596 17.36 16.60 -0.20
N LYS A 597 18.55 16.72 -0.82
CA LYS A 597 19.84 16.41 -0.17
C LYS A 597 20.11 17.27 1.07
N SER A 598 19.59 18.50 1.11
CA SER A 598 19.77 19.40 2.26
C SER A 598 18.97 18.99 3.51
N SER A 599 17.96 18.13 3.38
CA SER A 599 17.10 17.70 4.48
C SER A 599 17.55 16.37 5.09
N ASP A 600 17.84 16.38 6.39
CA ASP A 600 18.18 15.17 7.15
C ASP A 600 17.08 14.12 7.06
N THR A 601 15.82 14.55 7.19
CA THR A 601 14.64 13.69 7.09
C THR A 601 14.55 13.02 5.72
N ALA A 602 14.76 13.78 4.63
CA ALA A 602 14.75 13.24 3.28
C ALA A 602 15.91 12.26 3.05
N ARG A 603 17.11 12.53 3.60
CA ARG A 603 18.25 11.61 3.51
C ARG A 603 18.03 10.30 4.27
N ILE A 604 17.39 10.36 5.45
CA ILE A 604 17.01 9.16 6.21
C ILE A 604 16.03 8.30 5.38
N ALA A 605 15.03 8.94 4.77
CA ALA A 605 14.04 8.29 3.91
C ALA A 605 14.56 7.94 2.50
N ARG A 606 15.81 8.28 2.18
CA ARG A 606 16.43 8.07 0.85
C ARG A 606 15.64 8.72 -0.30
N VAL A 607 15.09 9.89 -0.05
CA VAL A 607 14.44 10.69 -1.08
C VAL A 607 15.49 11.52 -1.81
N THR A 608 15.64 11.29 -3.11
CA THR A 608 16.65 11.97 -3.93
C THR A 608 16.02 12.81 -5.04
N GLY A 609 14.98 12.31 -5.71
CA GLY A 609 14.49 12.88 -6.97
C GLY A 609 15.38 12.55 -8.19
N GLU A 610 16.38 11.69 -8.01
CA GLU A 610 17.26 11.21 -9.07
C GLU A 610 16.56 10.14 -9.92
N GLY A 611 17.01 9.96 -11.15
CA GLY A 611 16.40 9.08 -12.14
C GLY A 611 16.88 9.43 -13.54
N HIS A 612 16.19 8.92 -14.55
CA HIS A 612 16.72 8.92 -15.91
C HIS A 612 17.02 10.34 -16.45
N ALA A 613 18.08 10.46 -17.24
CA ALA A 613 18.55 11.72 -17.82
C ALA A 613 18.00 11.95 -19.25
N TYR A 614 16.70 11.67 -19.45
CA TYR A 614 15.97 12.03 -20.67
C TYR A 614 15.29 13.37 -20.45
N TRP A 615 15.75 14.39 -21.19
CA TRP A 615 15.36 15.78 -20.99
C TRP A 615 14.51 16.31 -22.13
N ALA A 616 13.51 17.10 -21.79
CA ALA A 616 12.77 17.94 -22.73
C ALA A 616 12.91 19.40 -22.26
N ASP A 617 14.07 19.99 -22.53
CA ASP A 617 14.41 21.36 -22.14
C ASP A 617 15.19 22.10 -23.24
N VAL A 618 15.53 23.36 -22.98
CA VAL A 618 16.22 24.21 -23.97
C VAL A 618 17.55 23.58 -24.40
N GLY A 619 18.23 22.89 -23.48
CA GLY A 619 19.48 22.19 -23.76
C GLY A 619 19.32 20.93 -24.62
N SER A 620 18.11 20.39 -24.77
CA SER A 620 17.78 19.32 -25.73
C SER A 620 16.97 19.82 -26.93
N GLY A 621 16.84 21.14 -27.12
CA GLY A 621 16.14 21.75 -28.25
C GLY A 621 14.63 21.89 -28.07
N VAL A 622 14.11 21.73 -26.84
CA VAL A 622 12.70 21.93 -26.49
C VAL A 622 12.54 23.27 -25.77
N SER A 623 11.81 24.20 -26.38
CA SER A 623 11.53 25.51 -25.79
C SER A 623 10.62 25.40 -24.55
N ARG A 624 10.56 26.48 -23.77
CA ARG A 624 9.67 26.58 -22.61
C ARG A 624 8.19 26.38 -22.98
N GLN A 625 7.78 26.91 -24.13
CA GLN A 625 6.41 26.75 -24.62
C GLN A 625 6.11 25.29 -25.02
N GLU A 626 7.09 24.59 -25.61
CA GLU A 626 6.97 23.17 -25.93
C GLU A 626 6.96 22.29 -24.67
N GLN A 627 7.68 22.67 -23.62
CA GLN A 627 7.53 22.03 -22.30
C GLN A 627 6.10 22.18 -21.77
N ASP A 628 5.50 23.37 -21.89
CA ASP A 628 4.14 23.62 -21.39
C ASP A 628 3.12 22.72 -22.12
N THR A 629 3.26 22.57 -23.45
CA THR A 629 2.39 21.67 -24.20
C THR A 629 2.64 20.21 -23.89
N LEU A 630 3.91 19.79 -23.73
CA LEU A 630 4.26 18.42 -23.29
C LEU A 630 3.62 18.10 -21.94
N ILE A 631 3.72 18.99 -20.96
CA ILE A 631 3.10 18.83 -19.64
C ILE A 631 1.57 18.77 -19.76
N ALA A 632 0.95 19.62 -20.59
CA ALA A 632 -0.48 19.56 -20.85
C ALA A 632 -0.91 18.21 -21.45
N TYR A 633 -0.12 17.66 -22.38
CA TYR A 633 -0.35 16.31 -22.90
C TYR A 633 -0.25 15.26 -21.79
N LEU A 634 0.81 15.27 -20.99
CA LEU A 634 1.00 14.30 -19.90
C LEU A 634 -0.14 14.34 -18.86
N LEU A 635 -0.61 15.53 -18.50
CA LEU A 635 -1.72 15.71 -17.57
C LEU A 635 -3.09 15.42 -18.19
N SER A 636 -3.19 15.30 -19.52
CA SER A 636 -4.42 14.93 -20.23
C SER A 636 -4.70 13.43 -20.28
N ILE A 637 -3.73 12.58 -19.91
CA ILE A 637 -3.85 11.12 -20.05
C ILE A 637 -4.74 10.58 -18.92
N ASP A 638 -6.05 10.67 -19.11
CA ASP A 638 -7.10 10.17 -18.20
C ASP A 638 -7.69 8.82 -18.65
N THR A 639 -7.12 8.24 -19.72
CA THR A 639 -7.54 6.96 -20.27
C THR A 639 -6.42 6.28 -21.05
N LEU A 640 -6.58 4.98 -21.34
CA LEU A 640 -5.74 4.26 -22.29
C LEU A 640 -5.70 4.98 -23.64
N THR A 641 -4.50 5.16 -24.18
CA THR A 641 -4.21 5.91 -25.41
C THR A 641 -4.39 5.08 -26.68
N GLU A 642 -4.53 3.75 -26.53
CA GLU A 642 -4.74 2.81 -27.63
C GLU A 642 -5.87 1.83 -27.27
N PRO A 643 -6.66 1.35 -28.24
CA PRO A 643 -7.69 0.34 -27.98
C PRO A 643 -7.10 -0.95 -27.41
N ALA A 644 -7.60 -1.37 -26.25
CA ALA A 644 -7.10 -2.55 -25.56
C ALA A 644 -8.22 -3.19 -24.74
N ALA A 645 -8.22 -4.53 -24.64
CA ALA A 645 -9.24 -5.28 -23.92
C ALA A 645 -9.06 -5.14 -22.40
N THR A 646 -9.96 -4.42 -21.75
CA THR A 646 -9.95 -4.29 -20.30
C THR A 646 -10.56 -5.52 -19.62
N PRO A 647 -10.05 -5.92 -18.43
CA PRO A 647 -10.57 -7.02 -17.62
C PRO A 647 -12.09 -7.01 -17.48
#